data_AF-A0A0X8H0Q0-F1
#
_entry.id   AF-A0A0X8H0Q0-F1
#
_cell.length_a   1.000
_cell.length_b   1.000
_cell.length_c   1.000
_cell.angle_alpha   90.00
_cell.angle_beta   90.00
_cell.angle_gamma   90.00
#
_symmetry.space_group_name_H-M   'P 1'
#
loop_
_entity.id
_entity.type
_entity.pdbx_description
1 polymer ?
#
loop_
_entity_poly.entity_id
_entity_poly.type
_entity_poly.pdbx_seq_one_letter_code
_entity_poly.pdbx_strand_id
1 'polypeptide(L)'
;MKKLMALLCGLGIVLSQTGHIKAEDSTDLYRYVKYSDGTYGYDTNVPVMFYSGSNERISIPNVYTQEKEQFKSTWIATIFNLHFKPDSSDKEDIQELYKERIETAKEMNLNALIFQVRPTLDAAFYQSDINPSSEYFTGKQGVEASYDPMYWMIEETHRNGMEFHAWFNPYRVTNSDFAVVTGKNSSDYTPGEKALYLNEIGLLADDNFAVLNPEYVLEFKGKLFLNPGEPEVVQHVVDTVVEFMEKYDTDAIHFDDYFYPYRVGDDYFGKNGEDATTYDKYGEGYTDIDSWRRDNVTFLIDSVKEAIDNHNETNKTAIQFGISPFGIWEHKAIDDRGSNTPTGSSKSYSEQIYADTYQWIKDEKLDYVAPQIYWAFAAAAAPYGEIARWWDSVAEGTNVNIYVGHAAYKHTSNGGWDADWMNPEELNNQVKFNQNYKNIKGSIMYSYNDILVDENTTSPQKEANNKAIEILKSDTFKIASLTPSHQKLSHNDTKPVDSVVLEGSTLKWIDSNNTNARFYVVYAGNETGVEELVANPNNIVDRVYFEGKGDYEYTLSTQDLSKNYAVTVLDRAYVETKPVTLTEDSDFSVTFPVKEITVKYGEKLTEQQFIERLNIESNYDITVTTNFDEVVDHLVSGAYDVKVVVERNNVQNQIARLSNESYETTIKVVVENKDVETPEEPDTEKPGETDKEKPGGTDTEKPGGTDTEKPGGTDTEKPGGTDTEKPGGTDTEKPGGADTEKPGGTDTEKPGEEGSKLPETGLSSGMFLSYALISLVGLALVTYSRKFVKINK
;
A
#
# COMPACT_ATOMS: atom_id res chain seq x y z
N MET A 1 60.55 -7.25 12.44
CA MET A 1 59.37 -8.04 12.89
C MET A 1 58.33 -7.04 13.36
N LYS A 2 57.22 -6.83 12.63
CA LYS A 2 56.01 -7.68 12.64
C LYS A 2 55.28 -7.75 14.01
N LYS A 3 55.00 -6.60 14.65
CA LYS A 3 53.81 -6.33 15.50
C LYS A 3 53.74 -4.87 16.03
N LEU A 4 54.00 -3.86 15.18
CA LEU A 4 53.84 -2.44 15.56
C LEU A 4 53.62 -1.50 14.33
N MET A 5 52.77 -1.91 13.39
CA MET A 5 52.52 -1.13 12.16
C MET A 5 51.12 -1.40 11.57
N ALA A 6 50.12 -1.54 12.44
CA ALA A 6 48.74 -1.90 12.07
C ALA A 6 47.68 -1.23 12.98
N LEU A 7 48.01 -0.09 13.61
CA LEU A 7 47.12 0.63 14.53
C LEU A 7 47.45 2.14 14.55
N LEU A 8 47.54 2.75 13.38
CA LEU A 8 47.84 4.19 13.23
C LEU A 8 47.14 4.86 12.02
N CYS A 9 46.06 4.24 11.54
CA CYS A 9 45.09 4.84 10.62
C CYS A 9 43.72 4.73 11.30
N GLY A 10 42.95 5.83 11.36
CA GLY A 10 41.62 5.84 12.00
C GLY A 10 41.54 6.55 13.35
N LEU A 11 42.01 7.81 13.43
CA LEU A 11 41.61 8.76 14.48
C LEU A 11 41.76 10.22 14.01
N GLY A 12 41.32 10.48 12.79
CA GLY A 12 41.04 11.84 12.34
C GLY A 12 39.75 12.31 13.00
N ILE A 13 39.85 13.17 14.01
CA ILE A 13 38.69 13.77 14.66
C ILE A 13 38.07 14.78 13.69
N VAL A 14 37.16 14.29 12.85
CA VAL A 14 36.20 15.16 12.15
C VAL A 14 35.23 15.67 13.20
N LEU A 15 35.46 16.89 13.66
CA LEU A 15 34.41 17.67 14.30
C LEU A 15 33.31 17.88 13.26
N SER A 16 32.27 17.06 13.31
CA SER A 16 31.06 17.22 12.53
C SER A 16 30.31 18.46 13.05
N GLN A 17 30.80 19.64 12.66
CA GLN A 17 29.96 20.82 12.58
C GLN A 17 28.88 20.51 11.55
N THR A 18 27.73 20.04 12.03
CA THR A 18 26.47 19.97 11.29
C THR A 18 25.93 21.38 11.09
N GLY A 19 26.75 22.23 10.46
CA GLY A 19 26.23 23.40 9.78
C GLY A 19 25.38 22.86 8.64
N HIS A 20 24.06 22.95 8.79
CA HIS A 20 23.14 22.74 7.68
C HIS A 20 23.63 23.62 6.53
N ILE A 21 24.10 22.99 5.45
CA ILE A 21 24.20 23.67 4.18
C ILE A 21 22.75 24.03 3.87
N LYS A 22 22.42 25.33 3.90
CA LYS A 22 21.22 25.79 3.24
C LYS A 22 21.37 25.41 1.78
N ALA A 23 20.63 24.40 1.34
CA ALA A 23 20.48 24.11 -0.07
C ALA A 23 20.04 25.42 -0.74
N GLU A 24 20.72 25.81 -1.82
CA GLU A 24 20.42 27.06 -2.53
C GLU A 24 18.98 27.06 -3.08
N ASP A 25 18.39 25.86 -3.19
CA ASP A 25 17.03 25.53 -3.59
C ASP A 25 16.02 25.45 -2.41
N SER A 26 16.21 26.22 -1.33
CA SER A 26 15.26 26.27 -0.20
C SER A 26 14.91 27.69 0.26
N THR A 27 13.68 27.90 0.73
CA THR A 27 13.16 29.21 1.19
C THR A 27 12.70 29.17 2.65
N ASP A 28 12.98 30.23 3.41
CA ASP A 28 12.46 30.38 4.78
C ASP A 28 10.93 30.47 4.76
N LEU A 29 10.26 29.70 5.62
CA LEU A 29 8.81 29.80 5.80
C LEU A 29 8.48 30.99 6.69
N TYR A 30 7.41 31.71 6.35
CA TYR A 30 6.87 32.85 7.08
C TYR A 30 5.42 32.55 7.49
N ARG A 31 4.92 33.26 8.50
CA ARG A 31 3.55 33.04 9.01
C ARG A 31 2.53 33.45 7.94
N TYR A 32 1.57 32.58 7.65
CA TYR A 32 0.43 32.94 6.81
C TYR A 32 -0.63 33.67 7.66
N VAL A 33 -1.14 34.80 7.15
CA VAL A 33 -2.01 35.70 7.91
C VAL A 33 -3.15 36.20 7.06
N LYS A 34 -4.23 36.62 7.73
CA LYS A 34 -5.28 37.46 7.15
C LYS A 34 -4.94 38.92 7.37
N TYR A 35 -4.82 39.68 6.29
CA TYR A 35 -4.54 41.11 6.31
C TYR A 35 -5.78 41.94 6.68
N SER A 36 -5.57 43.20 7.06
CA SER A 36 -6.64 44.10 7.51
C SER A 36 -7.66 44.50 6.44
N ASP A 37 -7.36 44.24 5.16
CA ASP A 37 -8.29 44.40 4.03
C ASP A 37 -9.11 43.12 3.75
N GLY A 38 -8.86 42.04 4.50
CA GLY A 38 -9.53 40.75 4.35
C GLY A 38 -8.83 39.76 3.42
N THR A 39 -7.75 40.16 2.73
CA THR A 39 -6.92 39.26 1.91
C THR A 39 -6.04 38.35 2.77
N TYR A 40 -5.38 37.37 2.18
CA TYR A 40 -4.50 36.41 2.86
C TYR A 40 -3.12 36.36 2.21
N GLY A 41 -2.09 36.02 2.98
CA GLY A 41 -0.73 35.79 2.48
C GLY A 41 0.34 35.72 3.58
N TYR A 42 1.60 35.55 3.18
CA TYR A 42 2.73 35.41 4.10
C TYR A 42 3.25 36.76 4.63
N ASP A 43 3.30 36.95 5.96
CA ASP A 43 3.98 38.10 6.58
C ASP A 43 5.48 37.82 6.68
N THR A 44 6.24 38.38 5.74
CA THR A 44 7.70 38.21 5.63
C THR A 44 8.51 38.84 6.77
N ASN A 45 7.86 39.48 7.75
CA ASN A 45 8.49 39.93 8.99
C ASN A 45 8.45 38.87 10.11
N VAL A 46 7.61 37.84 9.97
CA VAL A 46 7.34 36.82 11.01
C VAL A 46 7.74 35.44 10.48
N PRO A 47 9.01 35.02 10.59
CA PRO A 47 9.44 33.69 10.19
C PRO A 47 8.82 32.62 11.09
N VAL A 48 8.54 31.43 10.52
CA VAL A 48 8.12 30.27 11.31
C VAL A 48 9.35 29.58 11.88
N MET A 49 9.31 29.30 13.18
CA MET A 49 10.37 28.62 13.93
C MET A 49 9.94 27.19 14.22
N PHE A 50 10.89 26.26 14.39
CA PHE A 50 10.58 24.86 14.73
C PHE A 50 9.64 24.73 15.94
N TYR A 51 9.90 25.51 16.99
CA TYR A 51 9.05 25.58 18.17
C TYR A 51 9.20 26.93 18.90
N SER A 52 8.31 27.21 19.85
CA SER A 52 8.31 28.46 20.63
C SER A 52 9.61 28.62 21.42
N GLY A 53 10.40 29.66 21.11
CA GLY A 53 11.71 29.89 21.71
C GLY A 53 12.90 29.25 20.99
N SER A 54 12.67 28.51 19.89
CA SER A 54 13.75 28.07 19.00
C SER A 54 14.37 29.25 18.24
N ASN A 55 15.65 29.13 17.89
CA ASN A 55 16.34 30.02 16.95
C ASN A 55 16.42 29.44 15.52
N GLU A 56 15.93 28.22 15.32
CA GLU A 56 15.92 27.53 14.02
C GLU A 56 14.61 27.85 13.27
N ARG A 57 14.74 28.36 12.05
CA ARG A 57 13.63 28.62 11.13
C ARG A 57 13.23 27.33 10.42
N ILE A 58 11.96 27.20 10.08
CA ILE A 58 11.51 26.29 9.04
C ILE A 58 11.98 26.83 7.68
N SER A 59 12.49 25.94 6.82
CA SER A 59 12.70 26.22 5.41
C SER A 59 12.08 25.10 4.58
N ILE A 60 11.43 25.44 3.46
CA ILE A 60 10.79 24.50 2.55
C ILE A 60 11.65 24.36 1.29
N PRO A 61 11.84 23.14 0.75
CA PRO A 61 12.42 22.95 -0.58
C PRO A 61 11.59 23.64 -1.67
N ASN A 62 12.25 24.38 -2.57
CA ASN A 62 11.60 25.14 -3.64
C ASN A 62 11.07 24.24 -4.77
N VAL A 63 11.57 23.02 -4.87
CA VAL A 63 11.21 21.99 -5.87
C VAL A 63 10.97 20.69 -5.12
N TYR A 64 9.84 20.04 -5.41
CA TYR A 64 9.58 18.69 -4.94
C TYR A 64 10.34 17.67 -5.80
N THR A 65 11.03 16.72 -5.18
CA THR A 65 11.80 15.67 -5.87
C THR A 65 11.16 14.33 -5.60
N GLN A 66 10.46 13.73 -6.57
CA GLN A 66 9.82 12.43 -6.34
C GLN A 66 10.87 11.35 -6.04
N GLU A 67 10.72 10.68 -4.90
CA GLU A 67 11.46 9.45 -4.56
C GLU A 67 10.82 8.24 -5.25
N LYS A 68 11.62 7.23 -5.60
CA LYS A 68 11.10 6.01 -6.23
C LYS A 68 10.13 5.25 -5.33
N GLU A 69 10.54 5.07 -4.08
CA GLU A 69 9.77 4.41 -3.02
C GLU A 69 9.22 5.49 -2.07
N GLN A 70 7.90 5.67 -2.07
CA GLN A 70 7.22 6.63 -1.19
C GLN A 70 5.74 6.29 -1.03
N PHE A 71 5.29 6.11 0.22
CA PHE A 71 3.88 5.80 0.54
C PHE A 71 2.98 7.02 0.31
N LYS A 72 1.86 6.81 -0.39
CA LYS A 72 0.84 7.81 -0.73
C LYS A 72 -0.52 7.17 -0.56
N SER A 73 -1.26 7.61 0.46
CA SER A 73 -2.54 7.00 0.81
C SER A 73 -3.54 8.00 1.39
N THR A 74 -4.75 7.52 1.68
CA THR A 74 -5.82 8.25 2.36
C THR A 74 -6.67 7.29 3.20
N TRP A 75 -7.25 7.79 4.29
CA TRP A 75 -8.15 7.02 5.15
C TRP A 75 -9.59 7.05 4.64
N ILE A 76 -10.13 5.87 4.31
CA ILE A 76 -11.54 5.63 3.98
C ILE A 76 -12.22 5.08 5.24
N ALA A 77 -13.02 5.92 5.89
CA ALA A 77 -13.69 5.62 7.15
C ALA A 77 -15.14 5.18 6.88
N THR A 78 -15.52 4.04 7.45
CA THR A 78 -16.86 3.44 7.34
C THR A 78 -17.75 3.84 8.51
N ILE A 79 -17.16 4.20 9.66
CA ILE A 79 -17.81 4.83 10.81
C ILE A 79 -18.70 5.99 10.36
N PHE A 80 -19.96 6.00 10.81
CA PHE A 80 -21.01 6.96 10.39
C PHE A 80 -21.19 7.10 8.87
N ASN A 81 -20.74 6.11 8.09
CA ASN A 81 -20.64 6.16 6.64
C ASN A 81 -19.87 7.38 6.09
N LEU A 82 -18.86 7.87 6.81
CA LEU A 82 -18.18 9.14 6.50
C LEU A 82 -17.65 9.22 5.05
N HIS A 83 -16.85 8.24 4.62
CA HIS A 83 -16.21 8.26 3.29
C HIS A 83 -16.73 7.13 2.36
N PHE A 84 -17.47 6.17 2.93
CA PHE A 84 -18.04 5.03 2.22
C PHE A 84 -19.50 4.81 2.65
N LYS A 85 -20.42 5.11 1.73
CA LYS A 85 -21.86 4.88 1.87
C LYS A 85 -22.44 4.40 0.55
N PRO A 86 -22.82 3.13 0.41
CA PRO A 86 -23.58 2.68 -0.76
C PRO A 86 -25.06 3.06 -0.61
N ASP A 87 -25.78 3.12 -1.73
CA ASP A 87 -27.22 3.41 -1.72
C ASP A 87 -28.05 2.22 -1.22
N SER A 88 -27.53 0.99 -1.35
CA SER A 88 -28.04 -0.23 -0.73
C SER A 88 -26.91 -1.19 -0.33
N SER A 89 -27.24 -2.33 0.29
CA SER A 89 -26.31 -3.43 0.54
C SER A 89 -26.17 -4.42 -0.63
N ASP A 90 -26.75 -4.12 -1.81
CA ASP A 90 -26.62 -4.97 -2.98
C ASP A 90 -25.22 -4.83 -3.61
N LYS A 91 -24.77 -5.92 -4.26
CA LYS A 91 -23.40 -6.05 -4.78
C LYS A 91 -23.01 -4.91 -5.72
N GLU A 92 -23.89 -4.58 -6.65
CA GLU A 92 -23.63 -3.62 -7.72
C GLU A 92 -23.32 -2.22 -7.16
N ASP A 93 -24.11 -1.73 -6.22
CA ASP A 93 -23.93 -0.41 -5.57
C ASP A 93 -22.59 -0.32 -4.83
N ILE A 94 -22.21 -1.39 -4.11
CA ILE A 94 -20.93 -1.46 -3.38
C ILE A 94 -19.76 -1.46 -4.38
N GLN A 95 -19.87 -2.23 -5.47
CA GLN A 95 -18.82 -2.32 -6.48
C GLN A 95 -18.67 -1.03 -7.30
N GLU A 96 -19.75 -0.32 -7.59
CA GLU A 96 -19.71 0.99 -8.25
C GLU A 96 -19.07 2.04 -7.33
N LEU A 97 -19.57 2.15 -6.08
CA LEU A 97 -19.03 3.06 -5.08
C LEU A 97 -17.54 2.84 -4.81
N TYR A 98 -17.07 1.58 -4.75
CA TYR A 98 -15.66 1.28 -4.52
C TYR A 98 -14.78 1.65 -5.72
N LYS A 99 -15.28 1.50 -6.96
CA LYS A 99 -14.56 1.94 -8.16
C LYS A 99 -14.35 3.45 -8.18
N GLU A 100 -15.28 4.26 -7.66
CA GLU A 100 -15.05 5.70 -7.48
C GLU A 100 -13.83 5.99 -6.57
N ARG A 101 -13.61 5.17 -5.54
CA ARG A 101 -12.47 5.32 -4.61
C ARG A 101 -11.16 4.95 -5.31
N ILE A 102 -11.18 3.88 -6.10
CA ILE A 102 -10.06 3.42 -6.93
C ILE A 102 -9.68 4.45 -8.00
N GLU A 103 -10.63 5.02 -8.75
CA GLU A 103 -10.33 6.06 -9.75
C GLU A 103 -9.83 7.36 -9.09
N THR A 104 -10.42 7.78 -7.97
CA THR A 104 -9.91 8.92 -7.17
C THR A 104 -8.48 8.68 -6.70
N ALA A 105 -8.14 7.46 -6.28
CA ALA A 105 -6.81 7.08 -5.87
C ALA A 105 -5.81 7.12 -7.04
N LYS A 106 -6.22 6.68 -8.23
CA LYS A 106 -5.42 6.75 -9.48
C LYS A 106 -5.20 8.19 -9.92
N GLU A 107 -6.22 9.05 -9.89
CA GLU A 107 -6.09 10.49 -10.16
C GLU A 107 -5.13 11.23 -9.19
N MET A 108 -4.91 10.66 -8.01
CA MET A 108 -4.00 11.19 -6.98
C MET A 108 -2.64 10.46 -6.93
N ASN A 109 -2.37 9.53 -7.87
CA ASN A 109 -1.19 8.66 -7.86
C ASN A 109 -0.93 7.97 -6.50
N LEU A 110 -1.98 7.51 -5.83
CA LEU A 110 -1.84 6.75 -4.59
C LEU A 110 -1.22 5.36 -4.86
N ASN A 111 -0.65 4.77 -3.82
CA ASN A 111 -0.16 3.39 -3.83
C ASN A 111 -0.73 2.49 -2.74
N ALA A 112 -1.55 3.02 -1.83
CA ALA A 112 -2.33 2.22 -0.90
C ALA A 112 -3.67 2.89 -0.56
N LEU A 113 -4.67 2.08 -0.17
CA LEU A 113 -5.90 2.53 0.47
C LEU A 113 -6.01 1.96 1.89
N ILE A 114 -6.25 2.83 2.87
CA ILE A 114 -6.50 2.42 4.26
C ILE A 114 -8.01 2.43 4.50
N PHE A 115 -8.63 1.25 4.54
CA PHE A 115 -10.08 1.08 4.58
C PHE A 115 -10.54 0.53 5.93
N GLN A 116 -11.49 1.20 6.58
CA GLN A 116 -11.95 0.83 7.91
C GLN A 116 -12.88 -0.41 7.89
N VAL A 117 -12.32 -1.57 8.24
CA VAL A 117 -13.06 -2.84 8.32
C VAL A 117 -13.73 -3.05 9.68
N ARG A 118 -13.20 -2.51 10.79
CA ARG A 118 -13.80 -2.62 12.13
C ARG A 118 -13.97 -1.25 12.79
N PRO A 119 -15.09 -0.55 12.55
CA PRO A 119 -15.37 0.76 13.15
C PRO A 119 -15.86 0.70 14.62
N THR A 120 -16.65 -0.31 15.01
CA THR A 120 -17.50 -0.32 16.22
C THR A 120 -17.79 -1.75 16.73
N LEU A 121 -16.74 -2.53 17.03
CA LEU A 121 -16.87 -3.92 17.49
C LEU A 121 -17.70 -4.81 16.54
N ASP A 122 -17.49 -4.61 15.24
CA ASP A 122 -18.30 -5.14 14.15
C ASP A 122 -17.48 -5.39 12.88
N ALA A 123 -18.07 -6.12 11.94
CA ALA A 123 -17.51 -6.43 10.62
C ALA A 123 -18.13 -5.51 9.55
N ALA A 124 -17.43 -4.45 9.17
CA ALA A 124 -17.85 -3.55 8.11
C ALA A 124 -17.35 -4.05 6.75
N PHE A 125 -18.30 -4.44 5.89
CA PHE A 125 -18.06 -4.89 4.52
C PHE A 125 -17.26 -6.21 4.39
N TYR A 126 -17.31 -7.10 5.39
CA TYR A 126 -16.78 -8.48 5.32
C TYR A 126 -17.62 -9.45 6.17
N GLN A 127 -17.52 -10.77 5.95
CA GLN A 127 -18.23 -11.79 6.74
C GLN A 127 -17.35 -12.41 7.84
N SER A 128 -17.82 -12.33 9.09
CA SER A 128 -17.11 -12.78 10.30
C SER A 128 -17.92 -13.81 11.07
N ASP A 129 -17.24 -14.82 11.61
CA ASP A 129 -17.76 -15.82 12.55
C ASP A 129 -17.53 -15.37 14.02
N ILE A 130 -16.86 -14.22 14.22
CA ILE A 130 -16.43 -13.67 15.52
C ILE A 130 -17.14 -12.35 15.86
N ASN A 131 -17.55 -11.57 14.84
CA ASN A 131 -18.04 -10.21 14.99
C ASN A 131 -19.32 -9.98 14.15
N PRO A 132 -20.33 -9.28 14.69
CA PRO A 132 -21.56 -9.03 13.94
C PRO A 132 -21.32 -8.11 12.75
N SER A 133 -22.03 -8.35 11.64
CA SER A 133 -22.13 -7.43 10.49
C SER A 133 -22.44 -5.98 10.94
N SER A 134 -21.74 -4.99 10.38
CA SER A 134 -21.77 -3.59 10.84
C SER A 134 -23.04 -2.81 10.47
N GLU A 135 -23.48 -1.91 11.37
CA GLU A 135 -24.58 -0.98 11.08
C GLU A 135 -24.31 -0.07 9.87
N TYR A 136 -23.04 0.22 9.55
CA TYR A 136 -22.67 1.05 8.40
C TYR A 136 -22.70 0.29 7.07
N PHE A 137 -22.88 -1.05 7.10
CA PHE A 137 -23.03 -1.88 5.90
C PHE A 137 -24.52 -2.16 5.62
N THR A 138 -25.25 -2.70 6.60
CA THR A 138 -26.64 -3.18 6.40
C THR A 138 -27.71 -2.34 7.12
N GLY A 139 -27.33 -1.21 7.71
CA GLY A 139 -28.22 -0.28 8.40
C GLY A 139 -28.61 -0.67 9.83
N LYS A 140 -28.18 -1.85 10.30
CA LYS A 140 -28.32 -2.31 11.69
C LYS A 140 -27.26 -3.38 11.98
N GLN A 141 -26.57 -3.28 13.12
CA GLN A 141 -25.61 -4.29 13.54
C GLN A 141 -26.26 -5.69 13.67
N GLY A 142 -25.54 -6.73 13.24
CA GLY A 142 -25.98 -8.14 13.27
C GLY A 142 -27.02 -8.49 12.20
N VAL A 143 -27.20 -7.65 11.18
CA VAL A 143 -27.98 -8.01 9.99
C VAL A 143 -27.01 -8.46 8.90
N GLU A 144 -27.08 -9.75 8.58
CA GLU A 144 -26.24 -10.38 7.56
C GLU A 144 -26.47 -9.81 6.16
N ALA A 145 -25.36 -9.56 5.46
CA ALA A 145 -25.38 -9.20 4.06
C ALA A 145 -25.48 -10.45 3.17
N SER A 146 -26.16 -10.31 2.03
CA SER A 146 -26.28 -11.36 0.99
C SER A 146 -24.97 -11.61 0.21
N TYR A 147 -23.94 -10.79 0.44
CA TYR A 147 -22.71 -10.74 -0.32
C TYR A 147 -21.57 -10.22 0.57
N ASP A 148 -20.41 -10.89 0.52
CA ASP A 148 -19.15 -10.38 1.06
C ASP A 148 -18.39 -9.64 -0.07
N PRO A 149 -18.19 -8.31 0.04
CA PRO A 149 -17.46 -7.54 -0.96
C PRO A 149 -15.94 -7.54 -0.74
N MET A 150 -15.42 -7.95 0.44
CA MET A 150 -14.05 -7.67 0.87
C MET A 150 -12.99 -8.31 -0.02
N TYR A 151 -13.17 -9.60 -0.37
CA TYR A 151 -12.28 -10.30 -1.30
C TYR A 151 -12.15 -9.54 -2.63
N TRP A 152 -13.27 -9.09 -3.20
CA TRP A 152 -13.25 -8.34 -4.46
C TRP A 152 -12.71 -6.92 -4.28
N MET A 153 -12.96 -6.24 -3.15
CA MET A 153 -12.40 -4.91 -2.88
C MET A 153 -10.87 -4.94 -2.81
N ILE A 154 -10.30 -5.95 -2.15
CA ILE A 154 -8.85 -6.19 -2.10
C ILE A 154 -8.33 -6.52 -3.51
N GLU A 155 -8.95 -7.47 -4.21
CA GLU A 155 -8.54 -7.85 -5.57
C GLU A 155 -8.61 -6.67 -6.56
N GLU A 156 -9.64 -5.81 -6.49
CA GLU A 156 -9.76 -4.60 -7.31
C GLU A 156 -8.69 -3.56 -6.96
N THR A 157 -8.28 -3.48 -5.68
CA THR A 157 -7.18 -2.61 -5.24
C THR A 157 -5.85 -3.07 -5.83
N HIS A 158 -5.56 -4.38 -5.76
CA HIS A 158 -4.38 -4.97 -6.39
C HIS A 158 -4.41 -4.85 -7.92
N ARG A 159 -5.56 -5.10 -8.56
CA ARG A 159 -5.76 -4.92 -10.03
C ARG A 159 -5.44 -3.51 -10.52
N ASN A 160 -5.48 -2.52 -9.63
CA ASN A 160 -5.13 -1.12 -9.92
C ASN A 160 -3.78 -0.71 -9.29
N GLY A 161 -2.92 -1.68 -8.96
CA GLY A 161 -1.52 -1.49 -8.56
C GLY A 161 -1.30 -0.97 -7.14
N MET A 162 -2.30 -1.05 -6.27
CA MET A 162 -2.28 -0.48 -4.91
C MET A 162 -2.34 -1.55 -3.82
N GLU A 163 -1.91 -1.21 -2.61
CA GLU A 163 -2.10 -2.00 -1.39
C GLU A 163 -3.46 -1.77 -0.74
N PHE A 164 -4.01 -2.81 -0.11
CA PHE A 164 -5.15 -2.71 0.77
C PHE A 164 -4.72 -2.87 2.23
N HIS A 165 -4.84 -1.79 3.00
CA HIS A 165 -4.58 -1.75 4.44
C HIS A 165 -5.91 -1.87 5.20
N ALA A 166 -6.14 -2.99 5.88
CA ALA A 166 -7.32 -3.21 6.68
C ALA A 166 -7.23 -2.45 8.01
N TRP A 167 -8.08 -1.43 8.20
CA TRP A 167 -8.09 -0.59 9.40
C TRP A 167 -9.11 -1.08 10.43
N PHE A 168 -8.61 -1.42 11.62
CA PHE A 168 -9.38 -1.86 12.77
C PHE A 168 -9.34 -0.83 13.90
N ASN A 169 -10.47 -0.70 14.60
CA ASN A 169 -10.51 -0.14 15.94
C ASN A 169 -10.55 -1.30 16.96
N PRO A 170 -9.61 -1.39 17.91
CA PRO A 170 -9.52 -2.57 18.77
C PRO A 170 -10.66 -2.67 19.80
N TYR A 171 -10.94 -1.59 20.53
CA TYR A 171 -11.71 -1.65 21.79
C TYR A 171 -13.09 -0.96 21.75
N ARG A 172 -13.42 -0.12 20.77
CA ARG A 172 -14.66 0.70 20.81
C ARG A 172 -15.94 -0.16 20.70
N VAL A 173 -16.82 -0.08 21.70
CA VAL A 173 -18.17 -0.68 21.66
C VAL A 173 -19.20 0.34 21.15
N THR A 174 -19.17 1.60 21.64
CA THR A 174 -20.09 2.65 21.14
C THR A 174 -19.38 3.98 20.84
N ASN A 175 -19.89 4.70 19.84
CA ASN A 175 -19.46 6.07 19.53
C ASN A 175 -20.27 7.16 20.25
N SER A 176 -21.44 6.82 20.77
CA SER A 176 -22.42 7.78 21.30
C SER A 176 -22.68 7.55 22.79
N ASP A 177 -23.01 8.63 23.50
CA ASP A 177 -23.35 8.60 24.91
C ASP A 177 -24.66 7.82 25.14
N PHE A 178 -24.62 6.83 26.03
CA PHE A 178 -25.74 5.95 26.36
C PHE A 178 -27.01 6.73 26.73
N ALA A 179 -26.91 7.79 27.52
CA ALA A 179 -28.06 8.60 27.92
C ALA A 179 -28.64 9.42 26.75
N VAL A 180 -27.77 9.87 25.82
CA VAL A 180 -28.20 10.57 24.60
C VAL A 180 -28.94 9.64 23.64
N VAL A 181 -28.47 8.40 23.48
CA VAL A 181 -29.07 7.42 22.56
C VAL A 181 -30.36 6.82 23.12
N THR A 182 -30.40 6.54 24.42
CA THR A 182 -31.51 5.77 25.03
C THR A 182 -32.54 6.63 25.78
N GLY A 183 -32.21 7.89 26.09
CA GLY A 183 -33.00 8.74 26.99
C GLY A 183 -33.00 8.29 28.45
N LYS A 184 -32.18 7.30 28.83
CA LYS A 184 -32.04 6.80 30.21
C LYS A 184 -31.08 7.66 31.02
N ASN A 185 -31.20 7.60 32.34
CA ASN A 185 -30.14 8.10 33.23
C ASN A 185 -28.97 7.10 33.22
N SER A 186 -27.77 7.55 32.83
CA SER A 186 -26.60 6.66 32.75
C SER A 186 -26.21 6.09 34.13
N SER A 187 -26.49 6.77 35.24
CA SER A 187 -26.15 6.25 36.58
C SER A 187 -27.13 5.21 37.16
N ASP A 188 -28.20 4.85 36.42
CA ASP A 188 -29.11 3.76 36.82
C ASP A 188 -28.60 2.36 36.40
N TYR A 189 -27.50 2.28 35.64
CA TYR A 189 -26.96 1.07 35.02
C TYR A 189 -25.43 0.98 35.19
N THR A 190 -24.88 -0.23 35.37
CA THR A 190 -23.43 -0.50 35.20
C THR A 190 -23.04 -0.54 33.70
N PRO A 191 -21.74 -0.45 33.33
CA PRO A 191 -21.31 -0.52 31.93
C PRO A 191 -21.76 -1.80 31.20
N GLY A 192 -21.69 -2.97 31.85
CA GLY A 192 -22.20 -4.22 31.31
C GLY A 192 -23.72 -4.24 31.12
N GLU A 193 -24.49 -3.73 32.10
CA GLU A 193 -25.95 -3.58 31.97
C GLU A 193 -26.34 -2.60 30.85
N LYS A 194 -25.47 -1.64 30.49
CA LYS A 194 -25.68 -0.76 29.33
C LYS A 194 -25.51 -1.50 28.01
N ALA A 195 -24.49 -2.37 27.88
CA ALA A 195 -24.33 -3.22 26.70
C ALA A 195 -25.54 -4.16 26.53
N LEU A 196 -25.97 -4.82 27.61
CA LEU A 196 -27.18 -5.66 27.62
C LEU A 196 -28.46 -4.86 27.28
N TYR A 197 -28.62 -3.64 27.80
CA TYR A 197 -29.77 -2.80 27.45
C TYR A 197 -29.75 -2.32 25.99
N LEU A 198 -28.56 -2.02 25.45
CA LEU A 198 -28.41 -1.67 24.03
C LEU A 198 -28.74 -2.87 23.12
N ASN A 199 -28.49 -4.10 23.56
CA ASN A 199 -28.99 -5.31 22.90
C ASN A 199 -30.52 -5.48 23.03
N GLU A 200 -31.10 -5.26 24.22
CA GLU A 200 -32.57 -5.33 24.44
C GLU A 200 -33.35 -4.45 23.46
N ILE A 201 -32.81 -3.25 23.12
CA ILE A 201 -33.41 -2.33 22.15
C ILE A 201 -32.90 -2.51 20.70
N GLY A 202 -32.03 -3.50 20.46
CA GLY A 202 -31.56 -3.89 19.13
C GLY A 202 -30.52 -2.96 18.49
N LEU A 203 -29.72 -2.23 19.28
CA LEU A 203 -28.58 -1.44 18.80
C LEU A 203 -27.24 -2.21 18.85
N LEU A 204 -27.10 -3.19 19.74
CA LEU A 204 -26.03 -4.18 19.70
C LEU A 204 -26.61 -5.55 19.35
N ALA A 205 -25.89 -6.33 18.55
CA ALA A 205 -26.32 -7.67 18.15
C ALA A 205 -26.16 -8.71 19.29
N ASP A 206 -26.90 -9.82 19.21
CA ASP A 206 -26.94 -10.87 20.25
C ASP A 206 -25.58 -11.59 20.42
N ASP A 207 -24.79 -11.60 19.35
CA ASP A 207 -23.45 -12.16 19.18
C ASP A 207 -22.32 -11.14 19.42
N ASN A 208 -22.64 -9.86 19.68
CA ASN A 208 -21.63 -8.85 19.96
C ASN A 208 -20.83 -9.21 21.24
N PHE A 209 -19.49 -9.17 21.16
CA PHE A 209 -18.62 -9.55 22.28
C PHE A 209 -18.92 -8.82 23.61
N ALA A 210 -19.35 -7.56 23.56
CA ALA A 210 -19.72 -6.77 24.74
C ALA A 210 -21.08 -7.17 25.35
N VAL A 211 -21.94 -7.85 24.58
CA VAL A 211 -23.22 -8.42 25.02
C VAL A 211 -23.02 -9.82 25.58
N LEU A 212 -22.12 -10.60 24.97
CA LEU A 212 -21.72 -11.94 25.44
C LEU A 212 -20.87 -11.91 26.71
N ASN A 213 -20.01 -10.88 26.87
CA ASN A 213 -19.07 -10.72 27.99
C ASN A 213 -19.22 -9.34 28.67
N PRO A 214 -20.38 -9.01 29.27
CA PRO A 214 -20.67 -7.69 29.81
C PRO A 214 -19.74 -7.26 30.97
N GLU A 215 -19.05 -8.21 31.63
CA GLU A 215 -18.03 -7.94 32.64
C GLU A 215 -16.76 -7.27 32.09
N TYR A 216 -16.49 -7.39 30.79
CA TYR A 216 -15.33 -6.78 30.14
C TYR A 216 -15.62 -5.40 29.53
N VAL A 217 -16.80 -4.84 29.77
CA VAL A 217 -17.21 -3.52 29.28
C VAL A 217 -16.87 -2.44 30.31
N LEU A 218 -16.17 -1.39 29.86
CA LEU A 218 -15.95 -0.15 30.61
C LEU A 218 -16.75 1.01 29.99
N GLU A 219 -16.93 2.07 30.78
CA GLU A 219 -17.58 3.31 30.35
C GLU A 219 -16.64 4.50 30.55
N PHE A 220 -16.58 5.40 29.57
CA PHE A 220 -16.02 6.73 29.76
C PHE A 220 -16.84 7.76 28.97
N LYS A 221 -17.23 8.85 29.65
CA LYS A 221 -18.07 9.91 29.06
C LYS A 221 -19.33 9.39 28.36
N GLY A 222 -20.02 8.43 29.00
CA GLY A 222 -21.25 7.81 28.50
C GLY A 222 -21.05 6.82 27.36
N LYS A 223 -19.84 6.68 26.81
CA LYS A 223 -19.51 5.72 25.73
C LYS A 223 -18.96 4.43 26.32
N LEU A 224 -19.22 3.32 25.65
CA LEU A 224 -18.75 2.00 26.05
C LEU A 224 -17.54 1.56 25.22
N PHE A 225 -16.61 0.85 25.85
CA PHE A 225 -15.44 0.24 25.22
C PHE A 225 -15.01 -1.01 25.99
N LEU A 226 -14.29 -1.92 25.34
CA LEU A 226 -13.76 -3.13 25.97
C LEU A 226 -12.54 -2.80 26.83
N ASN A 227 -12.43 -3.49 27.97
CA ASN A 227 -11.39 -3.31 28.99
C ASN A 227 -10.01 -3.78 28.47
N PRO A 228 -9.03 -2.89 28.20
CA PRO A 228 -7.74 -3.31 27.65
C PRO A 228 -6.88 -4.13 28.63
N GLY A 229 -7.24 -4.15 29.92
CA GLY A 229 -6.53 -4.90 30.96
C GLY A 229 -7.06 -6.30 31.24
N GLU A 230 -8.00 -6.80 30.45
CA GLU A 230 -8.52 -8.18 30.54
C GLU A 230 -7.93 -9.01 29.37
N PRO A 231 -7.16 -10.09 29.63
CA PRO A 231 -6.52 -10.89 28.58
C PRO A 231 -7.49 -11.43 27.52
N GLU A 232 -8.71 -11.77 27.93
CA GLU A 232 -9.79 -12.25 27.07
C GLU A 232 -10.25 -11.18 26.05
N VAL A 233 -10.14 -9.89 26.36
CA VAL A 233 -10.37 -8.78 25.40
C VAL A 233 -9.25 -8.72 24.37
N VAL A 234 -7.99 -8.88 24.81
CA VAL A 234 -6.82 -8.88 23.91
C VAL A 234 -6.92 -10.07 22.94
N GLN A 235 -7.25 -11.26 23.44
CA GLN A 235 -7.43 -12.44 22.60
C GLN A 235 -8.54 -12.25 21.55
N HIS A 236 -9.69 -11.67 21.91
CA HIS A 236 -10.76 -11.40 20.93
C HIS A 236 -10.32 -10.45 19.80
N VAL A 237 -9.47 -9.45 20.08
CA VAL A 237 -8.91 -8.57 19.04
C VAL A 237 -7.89 -9.33 18.18
N VAL A 238 -7.05 -10.17 18.77
CA VAL A 238 -6.11 -11.04 18.03
C VAL A 238 -6.86 -12.02 17.12
N ASP A 239 -7.87 -12.73 17.64
CA ASP A 239 -8.67 -13.70 16.90
C ASP A 239 -9.40 -13.03 15.72
N THR A 240 -9.92 -11.81 15.92
CA THR A 240 -10.52 -10.98 14.86
C THR A 240 -9.52 -10.65 13.74
N VAL A 241 -8.27 -10.33 14.09
CA VAL A 241 -7.22 -10.03 13.11
C VAL A 241 -6.75 -11.30 12.39
N VAL A 242 -6.61 -12.41 13.11
CA VAL A 242 -6.28 -13.73 12.54
C VAL A 242 -7.34 -14.17 11.53
N GLU A 243 -8.62 -14.13 11.90
CA GLU A 243 -9.73 -14.43 10.99
C GLU A 243 -9.64 -13.62 9.70
N PHE A 244 -9.41 -12.32 9.80
CA PHE A 244 -9.36 -11.45 8.64
C PHE A 244 -8.18 -11.80 7.71
N MET A 245 -7.00 -12.09 8.26
CA MET A 245 -5.83 -12.52 7.47
C MET A 245 -6.00 -13.92 6.87
N GLU A 246 -6.70 -14.83 7.54
CA GLU A 246 -7.00 -16.17 7.00
C GLU A 246 -8.06 -16.14 5.88
N LYS A 247 -8.96 -15.14 5.89
CA LYS A 247 -10.01 -14.97 4.88
C LYS A 247 -9.62 -14.06 3.70
N TYR A 248 -8.75 -13.08 3.88
CA TYR A 248 -8.54 -11.99 2.90
C TYR A 248 -7.07 -11.59 2.69
N ASP A 249 -6.69 -11.33 1.43
CA ASP A 249 -5.31 -11.11 0.98
C ASP A 249 -4.76 -9.69 1.26
N THR A 250 -5.00 -9.13 2.44
CA THR A 250 -4.57 -7.76 2.80
C THR A 250 -3.05 -7.61 2.83
N ASP A 251 -2.55 -6.40 2.57
CA ASP A 251 -1.13 -6.06 2.60
C ASP A 251 -0.68 -5.51 3.97
N ALA A 252 -1.62 -5.01 4.78
CA ALA A 252 -1.32 -4.50 6.12
C ALA A 252 -2.53 -4.51 7.07
N ILE A 253 -2.26 -4.76 8.35
CA ILE A 253 -3.17 -4.46 9.46
C ILE A 253 -2.84 -3.05 10.00
N HIS A 254 -3.87 -2.22 10.14
CA HIS A 254 -3.75 -0.82 10.57
C HIS A 254 -4.62 -0.54 11.80
N PHE A 255 -4.02 -0.07 12.90
CA PHE A 255 -4.78 0.49 14.04
C PHE A 255 -4.74 2.02 14.03
N ASP A 256 -5.81 2.65 14.54
CA ASP A 256 -5.90 4.11 14.72
C ASP A 256 -5.37 4.55 16.10
N ASP A 257 -5.74 5.76 16.53
CA ASP A 257 -5.31 6.40 17.79
C ASP A 257 -6.13 5.97 19.03
N TYR A 258 -7.13 5.09 18.88
CA TYR A 258 -8.09 4.73 19.94
C TYR A 258 -7.68 3.48 20.72
N PHE A 259 -6.77 3.67 21.67
CA PHE A 259 -6.50 2.70 22.74
C PHE A 259 -7.41 2.96 23.94
N TYR A 260 -6.89 3.55 25.02
CA TYR A 260 -7.74 4.06 26.11
C TYR A 260 -8.49 5.35 25.71
N PRO A 261 -9.63 5.69 26.35
CA PRO A 261 -10.45 6.85 25.99
C PRO A 261 -9.74 8.22 26.17
N TYR A 262 -10.00 9.15 25.24
CA TYR A 262 -9.32 10.44 25.19
C TYR A 262 -9.79 11.37 26.31
N ARG A 263 -8.88 12.20 26.83
CA ARG A 263 -9.21 13.25 27.81
C ARG A 263 -10.25 14.24 27.23
N VAL A 264 -11.34 14.44 27.96
CA VAL A 264 -12.42 15.41 27.63
C VAL A 264 -12.42 16.53 28.67
N GLY A 265 -11.79 17.66 28.32
CA GLY A 265 -11.63 18.80 29.23
C GLY A 265 -10.69 18.45 30.38
N ASP A 266 -11.16 18.57 31.63
CA ASP A 266 -10.40 18.18 32.83
C ASP A 266 -10.75 16.77 33.34
N ASP A 267 -11.38 15.94 32.51
CA ASP A 267 -11.65 14.52 32.78
C ASP A 267 -10.80 13.64 31.86
N TYR A 268 -10.00 12.77 32.46
CA TYR A 268 -9.12 11.81 31.79
C TYR A 268 -9.45 10.39 32.28
N PHE A 269 -9.16 9.39 31.45
CA PHE A 269 -9.45 8.01 31.81
C PHE A 269 -8.66 7.55 33.04
N GLY A 270 -9.33 6.86 33.97
CA GLY A 270 -8.74 6.39 35.23
C GLY A 270 -8.91 7.35 36.41
N LYS A 271 -9.38 8.58 36.17
CA LYS A 271 -9.57 9.60 37.22
C LYS A 271 -10.66 9.23 38.23
N ASN A 272 -11.65 8.43 37.82
CA ASN A 272 -12.74 7.98 38.68
C ASN A 272 -12.56 6.51 39.13
N GLY A 273 -11.42 5.89 38.78
CA GLY A 273 -11.12 4.47 39.07
C GLY A 273 -11.82 3.51 38.12
N GLU A 274 -12.06 3.93 36.87
CA GLU A 274 -12.85 3.20 35.87
C GLU A 274 -12.38 1.74 35.64
N ASP A 275 -11.09 1.48 35.71
CA ASP A 275 -10.42 0.17 35.58
C ASP A 275 -9.80 -0.35 36.90
N ALA A 276 -10.11 0.26 38.05
CA ALA A 276 -9.42 -0.02 39.31
C ALA A 276 -9.57 -1.50 39.76
N THR A 277 -10.74 -2.10 39.53
CA THR A 277 -10.96 -3.55 39.80
C THR A 277 -10.06 -4.44 38.95
N THR A 278 -9.79 -4.04 37.71
CA THR A 278 -8.89 -4.74 36.78
C THR A 278 -7.43 -4.63 37.24
N TYR A 279 -7.04 -3.43 37.71
CA TYR A 279 -5.71 -3.20 38.28
C TYR A 279 -5.50 -3.95 39.60
N ASP A 280 -6.50 -4.03 40.48
CA ASP A 280 -6.45 -4.86 41.69
C ASP A 280 -6.34 -6.37 41.38
N LYS A 281 -6.71 -6.80 40.16
CA LYS A 281 -6.69 -8.20 39.67
C LYS A 281 -5.39 -8.58 38.95
N TYR A 282 -4.80 -7.67 38.16
CA TYR A 282 -3.63 -7.94 37.30
C TYR A 282 -2.42 -7.01 37.51
N GLY A 283 -2.55 -5.93 38.29
CA GLY A 283 -1.50 -4.93 38.51
C GLY A 283 -0.39 -5.33 39.49
N GLU A 284 -0.35 -6.58 39.97
CA GLU A 284 0.71 -7.02 40.89
C GLU A 284 2.09 -6.96 40.21
N GLY A 285 3.00 -6.16 40.79
CA GLY A 285 4.35 -5.92 40.27
C GLY A 285 4.55 -4.51 39.71
N TYR A 286 3.48 -3.80 39.35
CA TYR A 286 3.56 -2.43 38.85
C TYR A 286 3.70 -1.40 39.98
N THR A 287 4.45 -0.33 39.72
CA THR A 287 4.62 0.81 40.64
C THR A 287 3.49 1.82 40.58
N ASP A 288 2.78 1.85 39.46
CA ASP A 288 1.75 2.81 39.11
C ASP A 288 0.83 2.24 38.02
N ILE A 289 -0.43 2.65 38.05
CA ILE A 289 -1.47 2.17 37.13
C ILE A 289 -1.24 2.63 35.68
N ASP A 290 -0.56 3.75 35.46
CA ASP A 290 -0.30 4.27 34.12
C ASP A 290 0.76 3.44 33.38
N SER A 291 1.73 2.87 34.08
CA SER A 291 2.65 1.87 33.53
C SER A 291 1.91 0.58 33.19
N TRP A 292 1.04 0.08 34.07
CA TRP A 292 0.19 -1.08 33.76
C TRP A 292 -0.69 -0.85 32.52
N ARG A 293 -1.29 0.34 32.36
CA ARG A 293 -2.06 0.70 31.15
C ARG A 293 -1.20 0.70 29.88
N ARG A 294 0.02 1.23 29.92
CA ARG A 294 0.95 1.19 28.78
C ARG A 294 1.34 -0.24 28.40
N ASP A 295 1.58 -1.08 29.40
CA ASP A 295 1.98 -2.48 29.19
C ASP A 295 0.79 -3.32 28.69
N ASN A 296 -0.46 -3.05 29.12
CA ASN A 296 -1.67 -3.63 28.55
C ASN A 296 -1.81 -3.34 27.04
N VAL A 297 -1.63 -2.07 26.63
CA VAL A 297 -1.70 -1.70 25.21
C VAL A 297 -0.55 -2.36 24.44
N THR A 298 0.67 -2.32 25.00
CA THR A 298 1.85 -2.96 24.41
C THR A 298 1.68 -4.47 24.25
N PHE A 299 1.00 -5.14 25.20
CA PHE A 299 0.68 -6.56 25.12
C PHE A 299 -0.30 -6.89 23.98
N LEU A 300 -1.26 -6.01 23.66
CA LEU A 300 -2.03 -6.15 22.41
C LEU A 300 -1.13 -6.00 21.18
N ILE A 301 -0.23 -5.00 21.16
CA ILE A 301 0.65 -4.77 20.01
C ILE A 301 1.56 -5.98 19.76
N ASP A 302 2.18 -6.52 20.81
CA ASP A 302 3.02 -7.73 20.73
C ASP A 302 2.21 -8.96 20.30
N SER A 303 1.01 -9.18 20.86
CA SER A 303 0.18 -10.34 20.52
C SER A 303 -0.32 -10.30 19.06
N VAL A 304 -0.66 -9.11 18.55
CA VAL A 304 -1.06 -8.92 17.15
C VAL A 304 0.14 -9.06 16.21
N LYS A 305 1.32 -8.53 16.57
CA LYS A 305 2.54 -8.71 15.77
C LYS A 305 2.97 -10.17 15.71
N GLU A 306 2.92 -10.90 16.83
CA GLU A 306 3.20 -12.34 16.87
C GLU A 306 2.22 -13.13 15.99
N ALA A 307 0.92 -12.80 16.00
CA ALA A 307 -0.06 -13.43 15.11
C ALA A 307 0.23 -13.15 13.62
N ILE A 308 0.55 -11.90 13.26
CA ILE A 308 0.92 -11.48 11.91
C ILE A 308 2.20 -12.19 11.44
N ASP A 309 3.24 -12.25 12.27
CA ASP A 309 4.52 -12.87 11.90
C ASP A 309 4.41 -14.40 11.76
N ASN A 310 3.67 -15.08 12.65
CA ASN A 310 3.38 -16.50 12.50
C ASN A 310 2.59 -16.80 11.21
N HIS A 311 1.62 -15.95 10.86
CA HIS A 311 0.86 -16.07 9.62
C HIS A 311 1.77 -15.85 8.39
N ASN A 312 2.60 -14.80 8.39
CA ASN A 312 3.56 -14.48 7.32
C ASN A 312 4.59 -15.62 7.11
N GLU A 313 5.19 -16.14 8.18
CA GLU A 313 6.13 -17.26 8.10
C GLU A 313 5.48 -18.53 7.54
N THR A 314 4.25 -18.83 7.96
CA THR A 314 3.52 -20.05 7.57
C THR A 314 3.02 -19.99 6.12
N ASN A 315 2.38 -18.89 5.73
CA ASN A 315 1.63 -18.78 4.47
C ASN A 315 2.43 -18.12 3.34
N LYS A 316 3.66 -17.65 3.61
CA LYS A 316 4.51 -16.88 2.68
C LYS A 316 3.91 -15.53 2.26
N THR A 317 3.00 -15.01 3.08
CA THR A 317 2.53 -13.63 3.03
C THR A 317 3.53 -12.68 3.71
N ALA A 318 3.32 -11.37 3.58
CA ALA A 318 4.20 -10.31 4.07
C ALA A 318 3.37 -9.12 4.60
N ILE A 319 2.31 -9.44 5.35
CA ILE A 319 1.36 -8.48 5.91
C ILE A 319 2.10 -7.58 6.90
N GLN A 320 2.06 -6.27 6.69
CA GLN A 320 2.66 -5.27 7.57
C GLN A 320 1.78 -5.03 8.81
N PHE A 321 2.36 -4.69 9.96
CA PHE A 321 1.63 -4.10 11.07
C PHE A 321 1.99 -2.62 11.26
N GLY A 322 0.99 -1.74 11.35
CA GLY A 322 1.23 -0.33 11.62
C GLY A 322 0.10 0.37 12.36
N ILE A 323 0.43 1.52 12.97
CA ILE A 323 -0.45 2.26 13.88
C ILE A 323 -0.43 3.74 13.54
N SER A 324 -1.58 4.41 13.61
CA SER A 324 -1.76 5.85 13.41
C SER A 324 -2.03 6.59 14.74
N PRO A 325 -1.00 6.87 15.56
CA PRO A 325 -1.16 7.49 16.87
C PRO A 325 -1.28 9.02 16.78
N PHE A 326 -1.64 9.67 17.91
CA PHE A 326 -1.46 11.11 18.07
C PHE A 326 -0.06 11.57 17.64
N GLY A 327 0.03 12.68 16.90
CA GLY A 327 1.32 13.21 16.46
C GLY A 327 2.29 13.60 17.58
N ILE A 328 1.84 13.75 18.83
CA ILE A 328 2.71 13.96 19.99
C ILE A 328 2.69 12.70 20.86
N TRP A 329 3.86 12.09 21.09
CA TRP A 329 4.02 11.01 22.06
C TRP A 329 4.08 11.54 23.50
N GLU A 330 5.06 12.39 23.81
CA GLU A 330 5.23 13.07 25.10
C GLU A 330 5.97 14.42 24.90
N HIS A 331 5.87 15.31 25.88
CA HIS A 331 6.51 16.62 25.89
C HIS A 331 7.89 16.58 26.55
N LYS A 332 8.87 17.29 25.97
CA LYS A 332 10.24 17.40 26.52
C LYS A 332 10.32 17.97 27.94
N ALA A 333 9.31 18.72 28.35
CA ALA A 333 9.20 19.28 29.69
C ALA A 333 8.67 18.28 30.75
N ILE A 334 8.29 17.07 30.33
CA ILE A 334 7.82 15.97 31.19
C ILE A 334 8.80 14.79 31.11
N ASP A 335 9.17 14.35 29.90
CA ASP A 335 10.17 13.32 29.63
C ASP A 335 11.22 13.87 28.66
N ASP A 336 12.52 13.78 29.00
CA ASP A 336 13.62 14.27 28.16
C ASP A 336 13.66 13.66 26.74
N ARG A 337 13.05 12.49 26.52
CA ARG A 337 12.87 11.86 25.20
C ARG A 337 11.87 12.61 24.31
N GLY A 338 10.97 13.40 24.90
CA GLY A 338 9.83 14.03 24.24
C GLY A 338 10.15 15.18 23.28
N SER A 339 9.12 15.60 22.55
CA SER A 339 9.15 16.70 21.57
C SER A 339 9.13 18.08 22.25
N ASN A 340 9.65 19.14 21.61
CA ASN A 340 9.61 20.51 22.14
C ASN A 340 8.21 21.16 21.99
N THR A 341 7.17 20.48 22.45
CA THR A 341 5.77 20.89 22.40
C THR A 341 5.26 21.36 23.79
N PRO A 342 4.36 22.34 23.88
CA PRO A 342 3.77 22.77 25.15
C PRO A 342 2.94 21.68 25.85
N THR A 343 3.09 21.56 27.18
CA THR A 343 2.40 20.59 28.04
C THR A 343 0.89 20.80 28.23
N GLY A 344 0.28 21.66 27.40
CA GLY A 344 -1.17 21.86 27.35
C GLY A 344 -1.84 21.16 26.16
N SER A 345 -1.06 20.48 25.33
CA SER A 345 -1.52 19.74 24.14
C SER A 345 -1.76 18.26 24.46
N SER A 346 -2.56 17.59 23.64
CA SER A 346 -2.74 16.13 23.74
C SER A 346 -1.43 15.39 23.40
N LYS A 347 -1.24 14.22 24.03
CA LYS A 347 -0.04 13.38 23.97
C LYS A 347 -0.41 11.90 24.08
N SER A 348 0.36 10.97 23.51
CA SER A 348 -0.02 9.55 23.50
C SER A 348 0.33 8.79 24.78
N TYR A 349 1.45 9.13 25.42
CA TYR A 349 2.15 8.28 26.39
C TYR A 349 1.54 8.27 27.81
N SER A 350 1.05 9.41 28.30
CA SER A 350 0.54 9.55 29.68
C SER A 350 -0.74 10.40 29.77
N GLU A 351 -1.58 10.12 30.77
CA GLU A 351 -2.86 10.80 31.07
C GLU A 351 -3.89 10.83 29.92
N GLN A 352 -3.75 9.95 28.92
CA GLN A 352 -4.47 9.98 27.64
C GLN A 352 -4.74 8.56 27.15
N ILE A 353 -4.13 8.13 26.03
CA ILE A 353 -4.39 6.84 25.37
C ILE A 353 -3.43 5.71 25.81
N TYR A 354 -2.36 6.05 26.52
CA TYR A 354 -1.32 5.13 27.05
C TYR A 354 -0.58 4.32 25.97
N ALA A 355 -0.32 4.93 24.81
CA ALA A 355 0.42 4.30 23.71
C ALA A 355 1.91 4.71 23.72
N ASP A 356 2.81 3.77 24.03
CA ASP A 356 4.28 4.00 24.05
C ASP A 356 4.94 3.74 22.68
N THR A 357 4.51 4.53 21.70
CA THR A 357 4.98 4.49 20.31
C THR A 357 6.49 4.77 20.16
N TYR A 358 7.12 5.47 21.12
CA TYR A 358 8.58 5.59 21.17
C TYR A 358 9.24 4.22 21.34
N GLN A 359 8.80 3.46 22.35
CA GLN A 359 9.38 2.17 22.66
C GLN A 359 9.01 1.12 21.60
N TRP A 360 7.78 1.16 21.07
CA TRP A 360 7.35 0.28 19.97
C TRP A 360 8.20 0.44 18.70
N ILE A 361 8.62 1.66 18.37
CA ILE A 361 9.58 1.90 17.27
C ILE A 361 10.97 1.36 17.63
N LYS A 362 11.48 1.65 18.83
CA LYS A 362 12.85 1.25 19.22
C LYS A 362 13.03 -0.26 19.41
N ASP A 363 11.98 -0.99 19.75
CA ASP A 363 11.95 -2.46 19.79
C ASP A 363 11.48 -3.10 18.47
N GLU A 364 11.18 -2.29 17.45
CA GLU A 364 10.73 -2.72 16.11
C GLU A 364 9.47 -3.61 16.12
N LYS A 365 8.52 -3.33 17.03
CA LYS A 365 7.22 -4.03 17.17
C LYS A 365 6.24 -3.77 16.03
N LEU A 366 6.54 -2.79 15.18
CA LEU A 366 5.72 -2.29 14.09
C LEU A 366 6.59 -2.16 12.83
N ASP A 367 6.01 -2.39 11.67
CA ASP A 367 6.68 -2.21 10.38
C ASP A 367 6.55 -0.74 9.92
N TYR A 368 5.46 -0.05 10.31
CA TYR A 368 5.33 1.40 10.15
C TYR A 368 4.57 2.12 11.28
N VAL A 369 4.80 3.42 11.42
CA VAL A 369 4.00 4.32 12.27
C VAL A 369 3.51 5.50 11.45
N ALA A 370 2.24 5.84 11.60
CA ALA A 370 1.53 6.83 10.82
C ALA A 370 1.11 8.06 11.69
N PRO A 371 2.06 8.86 12.21
CA PRO A 371 1.75 9.85 13.22
C PRO A 371 0.81 10.94 12.70
N GLN A 372 -0.25 11.22 13.45
CA GLN A 372 -1.27 12.22 13.11
C GLN A 372 -0.76 13.65 13.41
N ILE A 373 0.09 14.19 12.53
CA ILE A 373 0.65 15.55 12.65
C ILE A 373 -0.35 16.58 12.10
N TYR A 374 -1.54 16.60 12.71
CA TYR A 374 -2.71 17.36 12.25
C TYR A 374 -2.66 18.85 12.60
N TRP A 375 -1.54 19.53 12.37
CA TRP A 375 -1.35 20.94 12.70
C TRP A 375 -0.54 21.67 11.63
N ALA A 376 -0.75 22.97 11.49
CA ALA A 376 0.05 23.80 10.58
C ALA A 376 1.46 24.07 11.15
N PHE A 377 2.40 24.47 10.30
CA PHE A 377 3.77 24.82 10.74
C PHE A 377 3.79 25.89 11.86
N ALA A 378 2.92 26.90 11.79
CA ALA A 378 2.87 28.01 12.74
C ALA A 378 1.96 27.76 13.96
N ALA A 379 1.45 26.53 14.14
CA ALA A 379 0.54 26.16 15.22
C ALA A 379 1.27 26.11 16.58
N ALA A 380 1.16 27.17 17.37
CA ALA A 380 1.93 27.35 18.61
C ALA A 380 1.76 26.24 19.69
N ALA A 381 0.67 25.47 19.63
CA ALA A 381 0.40 24.34 20.52
C ALA A 381 1.09 23.02 20.08
N ALA A 382 1.37 22.87 18.79
CA ALA A 382 1.87 21.63 18.19
C ALA A 382 2.48 21.94 16.79
N PRO A 383 3.65 22.60 16.73
CA PRO A 383 4.21 23.06 15.47
C PRO A 383 4.70 21.89 14.61
N TYR A 384 4.17 21.77 13.40
CA TYR A 384 4.39 20.62 12.50
C TYR A 384 5.87 20.21 12.38
N GLY A 385 6.75 21.18 12.15
CA GLY A 385 8.15 20.92 11.83
C GLY A 385 8.98 20.32 12.97
N GLU A 386 8.68 20.66 14.24
CA GLU A 386 9.29 19.99 15.39
C GLU A 386 8.79 18.56 15.53
N ILE A 387 7.50 18.34 15.28
CA ILE A 387 6.88 17.03 15.45
C ILE A 387 7.39 16.05 14.36
N ALA A 388 7.39 16.45 13.09
CA ALA A 388 7.91 15.62 12.00
C ALA A 388 9.39 15.27 12.20
N ARG A 389 10.22 16.25 12.59
CA ARG A 389 11.62 16.04 12.97
C ARG A 389 11.78 15.08 14.15
N TRP A 390 10.90 15.15 15.15
CA TRP A 390 10.94 14.26 16.30
C TRP A 390 10.71 12.81 15.86
N TRP A 391 9.68 12.53 15.04
CA TRP A 391 9.41 11.17 14.54
C TRP A 391 10.56 10.60 13.68
N ASP A 392 11.19 11.41 12.82
CA ASP A 392 12.39 10.98 12.08
C ASP A 392 13.52 10.56 13.04
N SER A 393 13.77 11.32 14.11
CA SER A 393 14.77 10.97 15.11
C SER A 393 14.42 9.73 15.95
N VAL A 394 13.13 9.42 16.11
CA VAL A 394 12.66 8.21 16.79
C VAL A 394 12.80 6.98 15.89
N ALA A 395 12.59 7.09 14.58
CA ALA A 395 12.86 6.02 13.64
C ALA A 395 14.37 5.78 13.37
N GLU A 396 15.26 6.72 13.72
CA GLU A 396 16.70 6.54 13.46
C GLU A 396 17.29 5.29 14.13
N GLY A 397 17.93 4.45 13.30
CA GLY A 397 18.54 3.18 13.70
C GLY A 397 17.61 1.97 13.60
N THR A 398 16.35 2.17 13.20
CA THR A 398 15.33 1.11 13.07
C THR A 398 14.95 0.89 11.60
N ASN A 399 14.17 -0.15 11.33
CA ASN A 399 13.57 -0.44 10.03
C ASN A 399 12.08 0.00 9.97
N VAL A 400 11.61 0.79 10.96
CA VAL A 400 10.20 1.21 11.05
C VAL A 400 9.97 2.45 10.18
N ASN A 401 9.10 2.34 9.19
CA ASN A 401 8.80 3.43 8.27
C ASN A 401 7.86 4.48 8.92
N ILE A 402 8.11 5.78 8.69
CA ILE A 402 7.20 6.85 9.16
C ILE A 402 6.37 7.38 7.98
N TYR A 403 5.04 7.28 8.07
CA TYR A 403 4.09 7.76 7.06
C TYR A 403 3.23 8.90 7.65
N VAL A 404 3.57 10.17 7.42
CA VAL A 404 2.94 11.26 8.15
C VAL A 404 1.45 11.42 7.79
N GLY A 405 0.59 11.43 8.81
CA GLY A 405 -0.82 11.80 8.67
C GLY A 405 -0.98 13.32 8.55
N HIS A 406 -1.54 13.78 7.43
CA HIS A 406 -1.82 15.18 7.14
C HIS A 406 -3.32 15.49 7.26
N ALA A 407 -3.66 16.65 7.81
CA ALA A 407 -5.05 17.05 8.09
C ALA A 407 -5.69 17.89 6.98
N ALA A 408 -5.91 17.30 5.80
CA ALA A 408 -6.58 17.97 4.68
C ALA A 408 -7.94 18.56 5.08
N TYR A 409 -8.68 17.84 5.94
CA TYR A 409 -9.96 18.29 6.51
C TYR A 409 -9.92 19.67 7.20
N LYS A 410 -8.76 20.15 7.65
CA LYS A 410 -8.66 21.44 8.33
C LYS A 410 -8.77 22.65 7.40
N HIS A 411 -8.56 22.50 6.09
CA HIS A 411 -8.96 23.54 5.14
C HIS A 411 -10.46 23.85 5.27
N THR A 412 -11.30 22.82 5.34
CA THR A 412 -12.77 22.97 5.43
C THR A 412 -13.23 23.28 6.86
N SER A 413 -12.71 22.59 7.89
CA SER A 413 -13.16 22.73 9.28
C SER A 413 -12.56 23.94 10.03
N ASN A 414 -11.33 24.34 9.70
CA ASN A 414 -10.57 25.34 10.47
C ASN A 414 -10.33 26.65 9.71
N GLY A 415 -10.32 26.66 8.38
CA GLY A 415 -10.02 27.87 7.58
C GLY A 415 -10.93 29.10 7.85
N GLY A 416 -12.08 28.91 8.51
CA GLY A 416 -12.91 30.01 9.00
C GLY A 416 -12.33 30.83 10.16
N TRP A 417 -11.37 30.29 10.92
CA TRP A 417 -10.82 30.91 12.14
C TRP A 417 -9.30 30.75 12.30
N ASP A 418 -8.70 29.72 11.69
CA ASP A 418 -7.26 29.53 11.60
C ASP A 418 -6.77 29.93 10.20
N ALA A 419 -5.89 30.92 10.12
CA ALA A 419 -5.47 31.50 8.84
C ALA A 419 -4.51 30.57 8.08
N ASP A 420 -3.73 29.74 8.78
CA ASP A 420 -2.76 28.85 8.13
C ASP A 420 -3.48 27.80 7.24
N TRP A 421 -4.71 27.40 7.58
CA TRP A 421 -5.55 26.51 6.75
C TRP A 421 -6.30 27.22 5.61
N MET A 422 -6.10 28.54 5.43
CA MET A 422 -6.51 29.25 4.21
C MET A 422 -5.37 29.35 3.17
N ASN A 423 -4.20 28.76 3.47
CA ASN A 423 -3.05 28.68 2.57
C ASN A 423 -3.11 27.39 1.72
N PRO A 424 -3.31 27.46 0.39
CA PRO A 424 -3.30 26.26 -0.46
C PRO A 424 -1.96 25.49 -0.45
N GLU A 425 -0.87 26.18 -0.13
CA GLU A 425 0.46 25.59 -0.04
C GLU A 425 0.70 24.82 1.27
N GLU A 426 -0.16 24.87 2.29
CA GLU A 426 0.16 24.33 3.63
C GLU A 426 0.44 22.81 3.59
N LEU A 427 -0.48 22.01 3.03
CA LEU A 427 -0.26 20.56 2.85
C LEU A 427 0.96 20.27 1.96
N ASN A 428 1.11 21.02 0.87
CA ASN A 428 2.16 20.82 -0.12
C ASN A 428 3.55 21.16 0.45
N ASN A 429 3.64 22.22 1.26
CA ASN A 429 4.83 22.58 2.03
C ASN A 429 5.16 21.53 3.09
N GLN A 430 4.17 20.92 3.73
CA GLN A 430 4.38 19.81 4.67
C GLN A 430 4.99 18.59 3.96
N VAL A 431 4.44 18.18 2.82
CA VAL A 431 5.00 17.07 2.01
C VAL A 431 6.42 17.40 1.49
N LYS A 432 6.66 18.63 1.02
CA LYS A 432 8.02 19.11 0.64
C LYS A 432 9.00 19.15 1.81
N PHE A 433 8.56 19.59 3.00
CA PHE A 433 9.39 19.64 4.19
C PHE A 433 9.81 18.25 4.68
N ASN A 434 8.92 17.27 4.58
CA ASN A 434 9.19 15.88 4.98
C ASN A 434 10.36 15.26 4.20
N GLN A 435 10.65 15.72 2.99
CA GLN A 435 11.80 15.25 2.18
C GLN A 435 13.18 15.51 2.83
N ASN A 436 13.26 16.38 3.84
CA ASN A 436 14.49 16.61 4.60
C ASN A 436 14.80 15.49 5.61
N TYR A 437 13.90 14.50 5.76
CA TYR A 437 13.89 13.51 6.84
C TYR A 437 13.86 12.09 6.27
N LYS A 438 15.02 11.44 6.26
CA LYS A 438 15.29 10.15 5.60
C LYS A 438 14.37 8.99 6.04
N ASN A 439 13.79 9.05 7.24
CA ASN A 439 12.93 8.01 7.80
C ASN A 439 11.43 8.31 7.57
N ILE A 440 11.08 9.53 7.15
CA ILE A 440 9.72 9.85 6.67
C ILE A 440 9.61 9.32 5.24
N LYS A 441 8.92 8.18 5.09
CA LYS A 441 8.79 7.43 3.85
C LYS A 441 7.48 7.68 3.11
N GLY A 442 6.63 8.58 3.58
CA GLY A 442 5.41 8.92 2.87
C GLY A 442 4.42 9.80 3.63
N SER A 443 3.24 9.95 3.03
CA SER A 443 2.18 10.85 3.44
C SER A 443 0.81 10.21 3.29
N ILE A 444 -0.04 10.41 4.29
CA ILE A 444 -1.42 9.90 4.32
C ILE A 444 -2.38 11.07 4.53
N MET A 445 -3.37 11.22 3.66
CA MET A 445 -4.33 12.33 3.74
C MET A 445 -5.56 11.94 4.57
N TYR A 446 -5.78 12.63 5.69
CA TYR A 446 -7.06 12.61 6.41
C TYR A 446 -7.94 13.78 5.94
N SER A 447 -9.02 13.57 5.17
CA SER A 447 -9.62 12.29 4.75
C SER A 447 -9.83 12.14 3.24
N TYR A 448 -10.34 10.97 2.83
CA TYR A 448 -10.75 10.71 1.44
C TYR A 448 -11.71 11.78 0.90
N ASN A 449 -12.69 12.25 1.69
CA ASN A 449 -13.61 13.29 1.24
C ASN A 449 -12.94 14.65 1.08
N ASP A 450 -11.82 14.90 1.76
CA ASP A 450 -11.10 16.17 1.75
C ASP A 450 -10.03 16.26 0.65
N ILE A 451 -9.79 15.16 -0.09
CA ILE A 451 -9.01 15.17 -1.35
C ILE A 451 -9.88 15.25 -2.61
N LEU A 452 -11.21 15.37 -2.44
CA LEU A 452 -12.17 15.60 -3.53
C LEU A 452 -12.33 17.09 -3.83
N VAL A 453 -12.48 17.44 -5.12
CA VAL A 453 -12.70 18.81 -5.58
C VAL A 453 -14.20 19.12 -5.59
N ASP A 454 -14.63 20.16 -4.87
CA ASP A 454 -16.01 20.68 -4.93
C ASP A 454 -16.09 21.76 -6.02
N GLU A 455 -16.35 21.36 -7.27
CA GLU A 455 -16.45 22.28 -8.42
C GLU A 455 -17.57 23.33 -8.28
N ASN A 456 -18.61 23.03 -7.48
CA ASN A 456 -19.80 23.87 -7.33
C ASN A 456 -19.71 24.81 -6.13
N THR A 457 -18.54 24.88 -5.49
CA THR A 457 -18.38 25.58 -4.22
C THR A 457 -18.34 27.10 -4.35
N THR A 458 -18.83 27.76 -3.30
CA THR A 458 -18.71 29.22 -3.07
C THR A 458 -18.20 29.53 -1.66
N SER A 459 -17.66 28.51 -0.97
CA SER A 459 -17.02 28.63 0.33
C SER A 459 -15.52 28.91 0.15
N PRO A 460 -14.97 30.02 0.66
CA PRO A 460 -13.55 30.31 0.57
C PRO A 460 -12.64 29.21 1.14
N GLN A 461 -13.12 28.49 2.16
CA GLN A 461 -12.45 27.32 2.76
C GLN A 461 -12.33 26.17 1.76
N LYS A 462 -13.40 25.84 1.05
CA LYS A 462 -13.39 24.81 0.01
C LYS A 462 -12.65 25.28 -1.25
N GLU A 463 -12.71 26.56 -1.60
CA GLU A 463 -11.86 27.12 -2.66
C GLU A 463 -10.36 27.02 -2.32
N ALA A 464 -9.98 27.13 -1.04
CA ALA A 464 -8.60 26.90 -0.60
C ALA A 464 -8.24 25.42 -0.66
N ASN A 465 -9.15 24.52 -0.27
CA ASN A 465 -8.97 23.07 -0.35
C ASN A 465 -8.81 22.59 -1.81
N ASN A 466 -9.69 23.02 -2.72
CA ASN A 466 -9.59 22.70 -4.14
C ASN A 466 -8.22 23.08 -4.71
N LYS A 467 -7.70 24.28 -4.37
CA LYS A 467 -6.36 24.74 -4.77
C LYS A 467 -5.24 23.91 -4.13
N ALA A 468 -5.40 23.47 -2.89
CA ALA A 468 -4.43 22.57 -2.26
C ALA A 468 -4.37 21.20 -2.98
N ILE A 469 -5.52 20.67 -3.41
CA ILE A 469 -5.64 19.45 -4.23
C ILE A 469 -5.06 19.66 -5.64
N GLU A 470 -5.30 20.80 -6.27
CA GLU A 470 -4.69 21.17 -7.56
C GLU A 470 -3.15 21.16 -7.47
N ILE A 471 -2.57 21.70 -6.40
CA ILE A 471 -1.12 21.68 -6.16
C ILE A 471 -0.63 20.25 -5.84
N LEU A 472 -1.37 19.46 -5.05
CA LEU A 472 -1.05 18.04 -4.82
C LEU A 472 -0.95 17.29 -6.16
N LYS A 473 -2.01 17.33 -7.00
CA LYS A 473 -2.06 16.65 -8.31
C LYS A 473 -1.02 17.18 -9.31
N SER A 474 -0.59 18.44 -9.23
CA SER A 474 0.33 19.05 -10.21
C SER A 474 1.80 19.14 -9.78
N ASP A 475 2.10 18.93 -8.50
CA ASP A 475 3.45 19.00 -7.92
C ASP A 475 3.78 17.76 -7.06
N THR A 476 3.34 17.68 -5.81
CA THR A 476 3.89 16.69 -4.85
C THR A 476 3.34 15.26 -4.99
N PHE A 477 2.15 15.09 -5.54
CA PHE A 477 1.51 13.79 -5.84
C PHE A 477 1.42 13.58 -7.38
N LYS A 478 2.16 14.38 -8.17
CA LYS A 478 2.11 14.39 -9.65
C LYS A 478 2.61 13.11 -10.32
N ILE A 479 3.59 12.44 -9.73
CA ILE A 479 4.32 11.31 -10.29
C ILE A 479 4.02 10.08 -9.42
N ALA A 480 3.82 8.92 -10.04
CA ALA A 480 3.64 7.66 -9.32
C ALA A 480 4.90 7.27 -8.52
N SER A 481 4.71 6.47 -7.46
CA SER A 481 5.79 5.91 -6.66
C SER A 481 5.44 4.50 -6.20
N LEU A 482 6.45 3.65 -6.08
CA LEU A 482 6.30 2.35 -5.44
C LEU A 482 6.09 2.54 -3.93
N THR A 483 5.49 1.57 -3.27
CA THR A 483 5.50 1.54 -1.80
C THR A 483 6.91 1.28 -1.29
N PRO A 484 7.34 1.91 -0.18
CA PRO A 484 8.59 1.58 0.49
C PRO A 484 8.66 0.11 0.89
N SER A 485 9.75 -0.53 0.47
CA SER A 485 10.00 -1.96 0.67
C SER A 485 10.21 -2.32 2.14
N HIS A 486 9.66 -3.46 2.55
CA HIS A 486 9.75 -4.01 3.91
C HIS A 486 10.65 -5.23 3.93
N GLN A 487 11.94 -5.02 3.69
CA GLN A 487 12.96 -6.06 3.45
C GLN A 487 13.01 -7.19 4.51
N LYS A 488 12.53 -6.97 5.75
CA LYS A 488 12.38 -8.01 6.78
C LYS A 488 11.26 -9.04 6.51
N LEU A 489 10.18 -8.62 5.87
CA LEU A 489 9.01 -9.46 5.57
C LEU A 489 9.20 -10.29 4.26
N SER A 490 10.25 -10.01 3.49
CA SER A 490 10.56 -10.69 2.24
C SER A 490 11.06 -12.12 2.45
N HIS A 491 10.41 -13.08 1.79
CA HIS A 491 10.87 -14.49 1.75
C HIS A 491 12.03 -14.70 0.75
N ASN A 492 12.43 -13.68 -0.01
CA ASN A 492 13.55 -13.68 -0.99
C ASN A 492 13.45 -14.78 -2.08
N ASP A 493 12.24 -15.33 -2.27
CA ASP A 493 11.89 -16.41 -3.20
C ASP A 493 11.57 -15.90 -4.61
N THR A 494 11.08 -14.68 -4.74
CA THR A 494 10.71 -14.02 -6.01
C THR A 494 11.93 -13.76 -6.91
N LYS A 495 11.74 -13.82 -8.24
CA LYS A 495 12.78 -13.78 -9.28
C LYS A 495 12.40 -12.79 -10.40
N PRO A 496 13.36 -12.30 -11.20
CA PRO A 496 13.04 -11.59 -12.44
C PRO A 496 12.23 -12.48 -13.41
N VAL A 497 11.50 -11.84 -14.33
CA VAL A 497 10.77 -12.52 -15.42
C VAL A 497 11.72 -13.27 -16.37
N ASP A 498 11.24 -14.28 -17.10
CA ASP A 498 12.07 -15.10 -17.99
C ASP A 498 12.51 -14.33 -19.25
N SER A 499 11.62 -13.52 -19.82
CA SER A 499 11.89 -12.69 -20.99
C SER A 499 10.91 -11.53 -21.11
N VAL A 500 11.31 -10.48 -21.85
CA VAL A 500 10.44 -9.36 -22.25
C VAL A 500 10.57 -9.14 -23.75
N VAL A 501 9.46 -8.94 -24.46
CA VAL A 501 9.39 -8.65 -25.90
C VAL A 501 8.39 -7.52 -26.19
N LEU A 502 8.47 -6.92 -27.38
CA LEU A 502 7.55 -5.86 -27.83
C LEU A 502 6.91 -6.24 -29.16
N GLU A 503 5.60 -6.47 -29.15
CA GLU A 503 4.79 -6.78 -30.34
C GLU A 503 3.94 -5.56 -30.71
N GLY A 504 4.39 -4.80 -31.72
CA GLY A 504 3.72 -3.57 -32.15
C GLY A 504 3.76 -2.48 -31.08
N SER A 505 2.68 -2.35 -30.30
CA SER A 505 2.56 -1.44 -29.15
C SER A 505 2.40 -2.16 -27.81
N THR A 506 2.47 -3.49 -27.80
CA THR A 506 2.20 -4.31 -26.62
C THR A 506 3.50 -4.94 -26.12
N LEU A 507 3.95 -4.50 -24.95
CA LEU A 507 5.03 -5.14 -24.21
C LEU A 507 4.50 -6.44 -23.60
N LYS A 508 5.24 -7.54 -23.75
CA LYS A 508 4.84 -8.86 -23.21
C LYS A 508 5.99 -9.49 -22.44
N TRP A 509 5.67 -10.25 -21.41
CA TRP A 509 6.65 -11.01 -20.65
C TRP A 509 6.12 -12.39 -20.24
N ILE A 510 7.06 -13.29 -20.00
CA ILE A 510 6.83 -14.66 -19.53
C ILE A 510 7.36 -14.76 -18.10
N ASP A 511 6.60 -15.39 -17.22
CA ASP A 511 7.04 -15.72 -15.86
C ASP A 511 6.65 -17.15 -15.51
N SER A 512 7.65 -18.03 -15.51
CA SER A 512 7.52 -19.44 -15.10
C SER A 512 8.16 -19.73 -13.74
N ASN A 513 8.70 -18.70 -13.07
CA ASN A 513 9.50 -18.85 -11.84
C ASN A 513 8.74 -18.40 -10.59
N ASN A 514 7.87 -17.39 -10.70
CA ASN A 514 7.17 -16.82 -9.55
C ASN A 514 5.80 -17.48 -9.33
N THR A 515 5.49 -17.76 -8.07
CA THR A 515 4.17 -18.26 -7.63
C THR A 515 3.52 -17.37 -6.58
N ASN A 516 4.21 -16.32 -6.14
CA ASN A 516 3.87 -15.51 -4.97
C ASN A 516 4.40 -14.05 -5.09
N ALA A 517 4.51 -13.55 -6.33
CA ALA A 517 4.79 -12.13 -6.55
C ALA A 517 3.53 -11.29 -6.27
N ARG A 518 3.69 -9.97 -6.15
CA ARG A 518 2.57 -9.03 -5.96
C ARG A 518 2.31 -8.19 -7.21
N PHE A 519 3.34 -7.55 -7.76
CA PHE A 519 3.24 -6.72 -8.96
C PHE A 519 4.41 -6.92 -9.91
N TYR A 520 4.17 -6.72 -11.21
CA TYR A 520 5.21 -6.36 -12.17
C TYR A 520 5.27 -4.83 -12.29
N VAL A 521 6.46 -4.23 -12.25
CA VAL A 521 6.61 -2.79 -12.57
C VAL A 521 7.09 -2.65 -14.00
N VAL A 522 6.31 -1.95 -14.82
CA VAL A 522 6.66 -1.64 -16.21
C VAL A 522 7.35 -0.27 -16.23
N TYR A 523 8.59 -0.23 -16.72
CA TYR A 523 9.37 0.99 -16.89
C TYR A 523 9.50 1.38 -18.36
N ALA A 524 9.39 2.68 -18.67
CA ALA A 524 9.71 3.24 -19.97
C ALA A 524 10.39 4.62 -19.85
N GLY A 525 11.66 4.71 -20.27
CA GLY A 525 12.51 5.91 -20.14
C GLY A 525 13.43 6.15 -21.33
N ASN A 526 14.11 7.30 -21.35
CA ASN A 526 15.08 7.65 -22.41
C ASN A 526 16.53 7.24 -22.05
N GLU A 527 16.73 6.86 -20.79
CA GLU A 527 17.97 6.40 -20.19
C GLU A 527 18.47 5.12 -20.89
N THR A 528 19.76 5.05 -21.19
CA THR A 528 20.37 3.88 -21.87
C THR A 528 20.97 2.87 -20.90
N GLY A 529 21.19 3.24 -19.64
CA GLY A 529 21.53 2.31 -18.56
C GLY A 529 20.27 1.80 -17.86
N VAL A 530 20.09 0.49 -17.75
CA VAL A 530 18.89 -0.10 -17.10
C VAL A 530 18.75 0.32 -15.63
N GLU A 531 19.87 0.48 -14.91
CA GLU A 531 19.88 0.95 -13.52
C GLU A 531 19.38 2.40 -13.41
N GLU A 532 19.73 3.27 -14.37
CA GLU A 532 19.25 4.67 -14.42
C GLU A 532 17.77 4.72 -14.81
N LEU A 533 17.36 3.89 -15.78
CA LEU A 533 15.98 3.71 -16.23
C LEU A 533 15.04 3.37 -15.06
N VAL A 534 15.40 2.38 -14.22
CA VAL A 534 14.53 1.95 -13.11
C VAL A 534 14.72 2.73 -11.82
N ALA A 535 15.80 3.51 -11.66
CA ALA A 535 15.97 4.40 -10.52
C ALA A 535 15.10 5.68 -10.60
N ASN A 536 14.72 6.11 -11.80
CA ASN A 536 13.94 7.33 -12.02
C ASN A 536 12.41 7.05 -11.93
N PRO A 537 11.68 7.60 -10.94
CA PRO A 537 10.22 7.38 -10.82
C PRO A 537 9.40 7.92 -12.00
N ASN A 538 9.91 8.88 -12.77
CA ASN A 538 9.22 9.37 -13.98
C ASN A 538 9.11 8.30 -15.08
N ASN A 539 9.84 7.19 -14.94
CA ASN A 539 9.80 6.07 -15.88
C ASN A 539 8.87 4.94 -15.43
N ILE A 540 8.31 4.98 -14.21
CA ILE A 540 7.28 4.02 -13.77
C ILE A 540 6.02 4.29 -14.61
N VAL A 541 5.64 3.33 -15.45
CA VAL A 541 4.46 3.43 -16.33
C VAL A 541 3.24 2.79 -15.67
N ASP A 542 3.38 1.57 -15.14
CA ASP A 542 2.30 0.86 -14.46
C ASP A 542 2.81 -0.22 -13.49
N ARG A 543 1.92 -0.72 -12.63
CA ARG A 543 2.12 -1.80 -11.66
C ARG A 543 1.07 -2.90 -11.93
N VAL A 544 1.42 -3.84 -12.80
CA VAL A 544 0.50 -4.88 -13.29
C VAL A 544 0.38 -6.02 -12.27
N TYR A 545 -0.86 -6.39 -11.92
CA TYR A 545 -1.15 -7.38 -10.89
C TYR A 545 -0.70 -8.80 -11.24
N PHE A 546 -0.08 -9.50 -10.27
CA PHE A 546 0.26 -10.91 -10.39
C PHE A 546 -0.97 -11.81 -10.21
N GLU A 547 -1.65 -12.12 -11.32
CA GLU A 547 -2.80 -13.04 -11.36
C GLU A 547 -2.40 -14.53 -11.46
N GLY A 548 -1.15 -14.92 -11.14
CA GLY A 548 -0.69 -16.31 -11.19
C GLY A 548 -0.63 -16.94 -12.59
N LYS A 549 -0.65 -16.12 -13.65
CA LYS A 549 -0.51 -16.53 -15.06
C LYS A 549 0.96 -16.76 -15.42
N GLY A 550 1.22 -17.49 -16.50
CA GLY A 550 2.57 -17.68 -17.06
C GLY A 550 2.99 -16.62 -18.08
N ASP A 551 2.02 -15.86 -18.60
CA ASP A 551 2.17 -14.85 -19.63
C ASP A 551 1.36 -13.59 -19.30
N TYR A 552 1.93 -12.43 -19.58
CA TYR A 552 1.34 -11.12 -19.30
C TYR A 552 1.64 -10.12 -20.43
N GLU A 553 0.79 -9.11 -20.56
CA GLU A 553 0.95 -8.05 -21.54
C GLU A 553 0.52 -6.66 -21.02
N TYR A 554 1.18 -5.62 -21.51
CA TYR A 554 0.87 -4.21 -21.24
C TYR A 554 0.92 -3.41 -22.55
N THR A 555 -0.09 -2.58 -22.80
CA THR A 555 -0.15 -1.74 -24.02
C THR A 555 0.45 -0.36 -23.74
N LEU A 556 1.61 -0.08 -24.34
CA LEU A 556 2.34 1.17 -24.19
C LEU A 556 1.61 2.35 -24.84
N SER A 557 1.74 3.55 -24.26
CA SER A 557 1.25 4.76 -24.93
C SER A 557 2.08 5.08 -26.17
N THR A 558 1.49 5.82 -27.12
CA THR A 558 2.19 6.26 -28.34
C THR A 558 3.37 7.19 -28.08
N GLN A 559 3.51 7.75 -26.87
CA GLN A 559 4.67 8.53 -26.44
C GLN A 559 5.80 7.65 -25.89
N ASP A 560 5.47 6.46 -25.39
CA ASP A 560 6.43 5.51 -24.83
C ASP A 560 7.07 4.62 -25.89
N LEU A 561 6.43 4.42 -27.05
CA LEU A 561 6.90 3.53 -28.14
C LEU A 561 8.34 3.82 -28.66
N SER A 562 8.91 4.98 -28.39
CA SER A 562 10.27 5.37 -28.77
C SER A 562 11.32 5.21 -27.65
N LYS A 563 10.89 4.84 -26.44
CA LYS A 563 11.71 4.72 -25.24
C LYS A 563 12.43 3.36 -25.13
N ASN A 564 13.27 3.22 -24.12
CA ASN A 564 13.81 1.95 -23.65
C ASN A 564 12.94 1.42 -22.50
N TYR A 565 12.82 0.10 -22.36
CA TYR A 565 11.91 -0.55 -21.41
C TYR A 565 12.61 -1.53 -20.49
N ALA A 566 12.05 -1.72 -19.30
CA ALA A 566 12.36 -2.82 -18.40
C ALA A 566 11.09 -3.28 -17.68
N VAL A 567 11.06 -4.56 -17.31
CA VAL A 567 10.09 -5.13 -16.36
C VAL A 567 10.85 -5.63 -15.14
N THR A 568 10.37 -5.30 -13.94
CA THR A 568 10.78 -5.90 -12.67
C THR A 568 9.60 -6.64 -12.05
N VAL A 569 9.89 -7.48 -11.06
CA VAL A 569 8.88 -8.12 -10.20
C VAL A 569 9.07 -7.62 -8.77
N LEU A 570 7.98 -7.19 -8.12
CA LEU A 570 7.90 -6.92 -6.69
C LEU A 570 7.36 -8.17 -5.98
N ASP A 571 8.05 -8.60 -4.91
CA ASP A 571 7.49 -9.57 -3.97
C ASP A 571 6.41 -8.93 -3.08
N ARG A 572 5.77 -9.74 -2.23
CA ARG A 572 4.72 -9.27 -1.31
C ARG A 572 5.21 -8.30 -0.22
N ALA A 573 6.51 -8.22 0.00
CA ALA A 573 7.14 -7.24 0.89
C ALA A 573 7.66 -6.01 0.12
N TYR A 574 7.26 -5.87 -1.15
CA TYR A 574 7.63 -4.79 -2.06
C TYR A 574 9.14 -4.70 -2.34
N VAL A 575 9.88 -5.79 -2.11
CA VAL A 575 11.28 -5.90 -2.51
C VAL A 575 11.35 -6.16 -4.01
N GLU A 576 12.03 -5.27 -4.72
CA GLU A 576 12.12 -5.32 -6.17
C GLU A 576 13.25 -6.23 -6.66
N THR A 577 12.94 -7.08 -7.62
CA THR A 577 13.90 -7.92 -8.33
C THR A 577 14.67 -7.13 -9.40
N LYS A 578 15.76 -7.72 -9.91
CA LYS A 578 16.55 -7.09 -10.97
C LYS A 578 15.71 -6.90 -12.26
N PRO A 579 15.88 -5.78 -12.97
CA PRO A 579 15.16 -5.52 -14.21
C PRO A 579 15.57 -6.44 -15.34
N VAL A 580 14.57 -6.80 -16.15
CA VAL A 580 14.73 -7.47 -17.44
C VAL A 580 14.34 -6.47 -18.53
N THR A 581 15.28 -6.10 -19.38
CA THR A 581 15.01 -5.27 -20.56
C THR A 581 14.34 -6.09 -21.66
N LEU A 582 13.99 -5.45 -22.78
CA LEU A 582 13.74 -6.19 -24.02
C LEU A 582 14.86 -7.22 -24.24
N THR A 583 14.46 -8.45 -24.54
CA THR A 583 15.37 -9.52 -24.93
C THR A 583 16.04 -9.10 -26.23
N GLU A 584 17.37 -8.96 -26.23
CA GLU A 584 18.10 -8.82 -27.49
C GLU A 584 17.87 -10.08 -28.32
N ASP A 585 17.30 -9.89 -29.50
CA ASP A 585 17.09 -10.91 -30.52
C ASP A 585 18.48 -11.52 -30.82
N SER A 586 18.74 -12.73 -30.34
CA SER A 586 20.07 -13.34 -30.37
C SER A 586 20.67 -13.30 -31.78
N ASP A 587 21.92 -12.82 -31.94
CA ASP A 587 22.59 -12.63 -33.25
C ASP A 587 22.15 -13.66 -34.30
N PHE A 588 21.74 -13.21 -35.49
CA PHE A 588 21.26 -14.11 -36.55
C PHE A 588 22.37 -15.09 -36.96
N SER A 589 22.23 -16.32 -36.47
CA SER A 589 23.25 -17.36 -36.62
C SER A 589 22.76 -18.40 -37.63
N VAL A 590 23.65 -18.70 -38.57
CA VAL A 590 23.44 -19.73 -39.58
C VAL A 590 24.75 -20.51 -39.68
N THR A 591 24.68 -21.83 -39.52
CA THR A 591 25.83 -22.71 -39.72
C THR A 591 25.66 -23.59 -40.96
N PHE A 592 26.78 -23.89 -41.60
CA PHE A 592 26.88 -24.77 -42.76
C PHE A 592 27.85 -25.90 -42.40
N PRO A 593 27.36 -27.01 -41.80
CA PRO A 593 28.17 -28.18 -41.50
C PRO A 593 28.77 -28.81 -42.75
N VAL A 594 28.03 -28.79 -43.86
CA VAL A 594 28.46 -29.26 -45.17
C VAL A 594 28.92 -28.06 -46.03
N LYS A 595 30.12 -28.15 -46.61
CA LYS A 595 30.73 -27.12 -47.47
C LYS A 595 31.11 -27.61 -48.87
N GLU A 596 31.03 -28.92 -49.08
CA GLU A 596 31.23 -29.59 -50.36
C GLU A 596 30.27 -30.78 -50.46
N ILE A 597 29.61 -30.94 -51.60
CA ILE A 597 28.68 -32.03 -51.92
C ILE A 597 29.20 -32.75 -53.16
N THR A 598 29.46 -34.05 -53.03
CA THR A 598 29.79 -34.92 -54.16
C THR A 598 28.50 -35.45 -54.81
N VAL A 599 28.48 -35.48 -56.14
CA VAL A 599 27.36 -35.94 -56.98
C VAL A 599 27.89 -36.92 -58.02
N LYS A 600 27.23 -38.06 -58.22
CA LYS A 600 27.69 -39.07 -59.18
C LYS A 600 27.45 -38.64 -60.62
N TYR A 601 28.29 -39.10 -61.54
CA TYR A 601 28.12 -38.80 -62.97
C TYR A 601 26.76 -39.31 -63.49
N GLY A 602 25.85 -38.38 -63.79
CA GLY A 602 24.49 -38.68 -64.24
C GLY A 602 23.43 -38.82 -63.14
N GLU A 603 23.78 -38.58 -61.87
CA GLU A 603 22.81 -38.36 -60.78
C GLU A 603 22.05 -37.05 -61.04
N LYS A 604 20.72 -37.08 -60.89
CA LYS A 604 19.90 -35.86 -60.90
C LYS A 604 19.66 -35.42 -59.46
N LEU A 605 20.32 -34.33 -59.08
CA LEU A 605 20.08 -33.60 -57.84
C LEU A 605 19.23 -32.35 -58.16
N THR A 606 18.17 -32.09 -57.39
CA THR A 606 17.37 -30.84 -57.50
C THR A 606 17.88 -29.79 -56.51
N GLU A 607 17.54 -28.50 -56.71
CA GLU A 607 17.85 -27.44 -55.74
C GLU A 607 17.38 -27.80 -54.32
N GLN A 608 16.15 -28.30 -54.16
CA GLN A 608 15.63 -28.73 -52.85
C GLN A 608 16.51 -29.82 -52.22
N GLN A 609 16.87 -30.86 -52.98
CA GLN A 609 17.72 -31.95 -52.48
C GLN A 609 19.16 -31.50 -52.20
N PHE A 610 19.64 -30.46 -52.89
CA PHE A 610 20.90 -29.80 -52.58
C PHE A 610 20.82 -29.05 -51.26
N ILE A 611 19.79 -28.22 -51.05
CA ILE A 611 19.54 -27.51 -49.79
C ILE A 611 19.40 -28.49 -48.61
N GLU A 612 18.66 -29.58 -48.78
CA GLU A 612 18.54 -30.66 -47.79
C GLU A 612 19.91 -31.28 -47.43
N ARG A 613 20.82 -31.45 -48.41
CA ARG A 613 22.19 -31.94 -48.19
C ARG A 613 23.13 -30.93 -47.52
N LEU A 614 22.76 -29.66 -47.39
CA LEU A 614 23.59 -28.66 -46.69
C LEU A 614 23.51 -28.80 -45.16
N ASN A 615 22.41 -29.36 -44.64
CA ASN A 615 22.09 -29.44 -43.21
C ASN A 615 22.26 -28.06 -42.53
N ILE A 616 21.60 -27.03 -43.06
CA ILE A 616 21.67 -25.67 -42.52
C ILE A 616 20.99 -25.64 -41.15
N GLU A 617 21.71 -25.17 -40.14
CA GLU A 617 21.20 -25.00 -38.77
C GLU A 617 21.14 -23.49 -38.45
N SER A 618 20.03 -23.03 -37.88
CA SER A 618 19.81 -21.62 -37.52
C SER A 618 18.98 -21.48 -36.24
N ASN A 619 19.11 -20.35 -35.54
CA ASN A 619 18.28 -19.95 -34.40
C ASN A 619 16.93 -19.30 -34.81
N TYR A 620 16.64 -19.16 -36.11
CA TYR A 620 15.39 -18.59 -36.61
C TYR A 620 14.83 -19.35 -37.81
N ASP A 621 13.55 -19.10 -38.12
CA ASP A 621 12.98 -19.41 -39.43
C ASP A 621 13.72 -18.65 -40.54
N ILE A 622 14.05 -19.37 -41.63
CA ILE A 622 14.85 -18.87 -42.74
C ILE A 622 14.21 -19.15 -44.10
N THR A 623 14.54 -18.31 -45.09
CA THR A 623 14.38 -18.61 -46.50
C THR A 623 15.77 -18.85 -47.09
N VAL A 624 15.92 -19.96 -47.81
CA VAL A 624 17.16 -20.29 -48.52
C VAL A 624 16.93 -20.07 -50.01
N THR A 625 17.81 -19.30 -50.65
CA THR A 625 17.85 -19.14 -52.11
C THR A 625 19.24 -19.51 -52.64
N THR A 626 19.30 -20.07 -53.84
CA THR A 626 20.56 -20.47 -54.44
C THR A 626 20.61 -20.08 -55.92
N ASN A 627 21.78 -20.21 -56.55
CA ASN A 627 21.88 -20.25 -58.01
C ASN A 627 22.11 -21.67 -58.55
N PHE A 628 21.69 -22.69 -57.80
CA PHE A 628 21.95 -24.10 -58.11
C PHE A 628 21.50 -24.48 -59.53
N ASP A 629 20.25 -24.18 -59.90
CA ASP A 629 19.72 -24.51 -61.24
C ASP A 629 20.48 -23.78 -62.38
N GLU A 630 20.99 -22.56 -62.15
CA GLU A 630 21.84 -21.84 -63.13
C GLU A 630 23.22 -22.51 -63.34
N VAL A 631 23.71 -23.22 -62.33
CA VAL A 631 25.03 -23.85 -62.29
C VAL A 631 24.97 -25.33 -62.70
N VAL A 632 23.84 -26.00 -62.42
CA VAL A 632 23.72 -27.47 -62.43
C VAL A 632 22.98 -28.03 -63.65
N ASP A 633 22.23 -27.22 -64.42
CA ASP A 633 21.62 -27.69 -65.68
C ASP A 633 22.67 -28.11 -66.75
N HIS A 634 23.96 -27.91 -66.46
CA HIS A 634 25.11 -28.23 -67.34
C HIS A 634 26.18 -29.11 -66.66
N LEU A 635 25.81 -30.08 -65.80
CA LEU A 635 26.78 -31.02 -65.18
C LEU A 635 27.54 -31.88 -66.22
N VAL A 636 28.78 -31.48 -66.49
CA VAL A 636 29.87 -32.35 -66.92
C VAL A 636 30.76 -32.65 -65.71
N SER A 637 31.70 -33.58 -65.83
CA SER A 637 32.63 -33.90 -64.73
C SER A 637 33.52 -32.70 -64.41
N GLY A 638 33.45 -32.22 -63.17
CA GLY A 638 34.07 -30.96 -62.74
C GLY A 638 33.67 -30.55 -61.33
N ALA A 639 34.21 -29.43 -60.86
CA ALA A 639 33.84 -28.82 -59.58
C ALA A 639 33.22 -27.44 -59.85
N TYR A 640 32.08 -27.18 -59.22
CA TYR A 640 31.23 -26.02 -59.42
C TYR A 640 31.04 -25.28 -58.09
N ASP A 641 31.01 -23.95 -58.13
CA ASP A 641 30.78 -23.10 -56.96
C ASP A 641 29.33 -22.59 -56.99
N VAL A 642 28.48 -23.11 -56.09
CA VAL A 642 27.07 -22.70 -55.93
C VAL A 642 26.98 -21.66 -54.82
N LYS A 643 26.41 -20.51 -55.13
CA LYS A 643 26.08 -19.46 -54.17
C LYS A 643 24.81 -19.85 -53.41
N VAL A 644 24.86 -19.75 -52.10
CA VAL A 644 23.72 -19.96 -51.20
C VAL A 644 23.54 -18.70 -50.36
N VAL A 645 22.35 -18.13 -50.38
CA VAL A 645 21.95 -16.99 -49.55
C VAL A 645 20.84 -17.45 -48.62
N VAL A 646 21.04 -17.23 -47.32
CA VAL A 646 20.07 -17.53 -46.27
C VAL A 646 19.60 -16.21 -45.68
N GLU A 647 18.31 -15.90 -45.82
CA GLU A 647 17.69 -14.70 -45.30
C GLU A 647 16.79 -15.08 -44.12
N ARG A 648 16.82 -14.28 -43.04
CA ARG A 648 15.88 -14.44 -41.92
C ARG A 648 14.44 -14.19 -42.40
N ASN A 649 13.52 -15.08 -42.05
CA ASN A 649 12.10 -14.85 -42.33
C ASN A 649 11.58 -13.74 -41.42
N ASN A 650 11.20 -12.61 -42.02
CA ASN A 650 10.60 -11.50 -41.30
C ASN A 650 9.20 -11.88 -40.77
N VAL A 651 9.12 -12.23 -39.49
CA VAL A 651 7.90 -12.08 -38.69
C VAL A 651 7.42 -10.63 -38.84
N GLN A 652 6.10 -10.40 -38.97
CA GLN A 652 5.54 -9.10 -39.40
C GLN A 652 5.58 -7.98 -38.35
N ASN A 653 6.71 -7.74 -37.68
CA ASN A 653 6.87 -6.68 -36.68
C ASN A 653 7.53 -5.42 -37.26
N GLN A 654 6.77 -4.31 -37.26
CA GLN A 654 7.18 -3.02 -37.84
C GLN A 654 8.06 -2.17 -36.91
N ILE A 655 9.20 -2.70 -36.46
CA ILE A 655 10.19 -1.93 -35.70
C ILE A 655 11.44 -1.69 -36.57
N ALA A 656 11.63 -0.44 -36.99
CA ALA A 656 12.67 -0.01 -37.92
C ALA A 656 14.10 0.08 -37.30
N ARG A 657 14.45 -0.91 -36.47
CA ARG A 657 15.84 -1.19 -36.03
C ARG A 657 16.37 -2.51 -36.61
N LEU A 658 15.50 -3.40 -37.10
CA LEU A 658 15.91 -4.63 -37.78
C LEU A 658 16.37 -4.31 -39.21
N SER A 659 17.66 -4.44 -39.48
CA SER A 659 18.16 -4.67 -40.84
C SER A 659 17.79 -6.08 -41.28
N ASN A 660 17.49 -6.27 -42.57
CA ASN A 660 17.42 -7.62 -43.16
C ASN A 660 18.82 -8.26 -43.09
N GLU A 661 19.06 -9.10 -42.10
CA GLU A 661 20.29 -9.88 -42.00
C GLU A 661 20.21 -11.09 -42.94
N SER A 662 21.20 -11.19 -43.82
CA SER A 662 21.35 -12.27 -44.79
C SER A 662 22.77 -12.82 -44.74
N TYR A 663 22.88 -14.14 -44.77
CA TYR A 663 24.15 -14.85 -44.75
C TYR A 663 24.42 -15.41 -46.15
N GLU A 664 25.52 -14.98 -46.77
CA GLU A 664 25.96 -15.47 -48.07
C GLU A 664 27.16 -16.40 -47.93
N THR A 665 27.10 -17.56 -48.59
CA THR A 665 28.20 -18.52 -48.67
C THR A 665 28.34 -19.13 -50.06
N THR A 666 29.42 -19.86 -50.28
CA THR A 666 29.67 -20.64 -51.50
C THR A 666 29.95 -22.08 -51.14
N ILE A 667 29.19 -23.00 -51.73
CA ILE A 667 29.28 -24.44 -51.53
C ILE A 667 29.84 -25.09 -52.79
N LYS A 668 30.78 -26.02 -52.64
CA LYS A 668 31.31 -26.77 -53.78
C LYS A 668 30.39 -27.94 -54.14
N VAL A 669 30.06 -28.07 -55.42
CA VAL A 669 29.41 -29.26 -55.98
C VAL A 669 30.42 -29.95 -56.89
N VAL A 670 30.81 -31.18 -56.54
CA VAL A 670 31.82 -31.96 -57.27
C VAL A 670 31.14 -33.11 -57.98
N VAL A 671 31.19 -33.10 -59.32
CA VAL A 671 30.68 -34.20 -60.15
C VAL A 671 31.80 -35.18 -60.41
N GLU A 672 31.62 -36.42 -59.95
CA GLU A 672 32.58 -37.51 -60.16
C GLU A 672 32.83 -37.73 -61.67
N ASN A 673 34.03 -38.20 -62.02
CA ASN A 673 34.31 -38.60 -63.40
C ASN A 673 33.51 -39.85 -63.77
N LYS A 674 33.20 -39.99 -65.06
CA LYS A 674 32.61 -41.21 -65.59
C LYS A 674 33.66 -42.32 -65.59
N ASP A 675 33.62 -43.18 -64.57
CA ASP A 675 34.53 -44.33 -64.47
C ASP A 675 34.45 -45.26 -65.68
N VAL A 676 35.60 -45.87 -66.00
CA VAL A 676 35.78 -46.79 -67.13
C VAL A 676 35.83 -48.21 -66.59
N GLU A 677 34.79 -49.00 -66.86
CA GLU A 677 34.70 -50.41 -66.46
C GLU A 677 35.80 -51.28 -67.12
N THR A 678 36.50 -52.11 -66.35
CA THR A 678 37.21 -53.35 -66.78
C THR A 678 37.88 -54.04 -65.59
N PRO A 679 38.08 -55.38 -65.58
CA PRO A 679 37.09 -56.45 -65.65
C PRO A 679 37.21 -57.45 -64.45
N GLU A 680 36.46 -58.57 -64.45
CA GLU A 680 36.36 -59.53 -63.33
C GLU A 680 37.40 -60.70 -63.31
N GLU A 681 37.46 -61.38 -62.14
CA GLU A 681 37.99 -62.74 -61.85
C GLU A 681 39.52 -63.01 -61.91
N PRO A 682 40.05 -64.10 -61.27
CA PRO A 682 39.36 -65.28 -60.70
C PRO A 682 39.71 -65.67 -59.22
N ASP A 683 39.08 -66.76 -58.77
CA ASP A 683 39.11 -67.42 -57.44
C ASP A 683 40.34 -68.33 -57.18
N THR A 684 40.66 -68.67 -55.91
CA THR A 684 41.24 -69.98 -55.46
C THR A 684 41.50 -70.15 -53.93
N GLU A 685 40.70 -71.03 -53.32
CA GLU A 685 41.03 -72.06 -52.29
C GLU A 685 41.39 -71.77 -50.80
N LYS A 686 41.09 -72.81 -49.99
CA LYS A 686 41.09 -72.98 -48.51
C LYS A 686 42.19 -74.03 -48.12
N PRO A 687 42.27 -74.72 -46.93
CA PRO A 687 41.37 -74.81 -45.76
C PRO A 687 42.04 -74.73 -44.35
N GLY A 688 41.24 -74.88 -43.28
CA GLY A 688 41.68 -75.08 -41.89
C GLY A 688 40.50 -75.13 -40.88
N GLU A 689 40.62 -75.92 -39.80
CA GLU A 689 39.50 -76.35 -38.91
C GLU A 689 39.96 -76.50 -37.44
N THR A 690 39.11 -76.55 -36.39
CA THR A 690 37.64 -76.44 -36.23
C THR A 690 37.32 -75.48 -35.02
N ASP A 691 36.28 -75.51 -34.15
CA ASP A 691 35.16 -76.43 -33.85
C ASP A 691 33.92 -75.73 -33.18
N LYS A 692 33.12 -76.52 -32.42
CA LYS A 692 31.86 -76.27 -31.66
C LYS A 692 32.00 -75.26 -30.48
N GLU A 693 30.96 -74.73 -29.83
CA GLU A 693 29.59 -75.24 -29.51
C GLU A 693 28.41 -74.26 -29.68
N LYS A 694 27.18 -74.78 -29.54
CA LYS A 694 25.86 -74.10 -29.48
C LYS A 694 25.00 -74.86 -28.44
N PRO A 695 24.13 -74.20 -27.64
CA PRO A 695 22.71 -73.96 -28.00
C PRO A 695 22.24 -72.54 -27.56
N GLY A 696 21.04 -72.02 -27.81
CA GLY A 696 19.81 -72.42 -28.52
C GLY A 696 18.70 -71.42 -28.10
N GLY A 697 17.95 -70.75 -28.99
CA GLY A 697 16.64 -71.18 -29.54
C GLY A 697 15.46 -70.89 -28.58
N THR A 698 14.26 -70.46 -28.99
CA THR A 698 13.71 -70.10 -30.31
C THR A 698 12.35 -69.39 -30.13
N ASP A 699 12.00 -68.50 -31.08
CA ASP A 699 10.67 -68.10 -31.60
C ASP A 699 9.37 -68.23 -30.77
N THR A 700 8.52 -67.20 -30.86
CA THR A 700 7.15 -67.36 -31.45
C THR A 700 6.55 -66.01 -31.86
N GLU A 701 5.51 -66.05 -32.71
CA GLU A 701 4.99 -64.90 -33.47
C GLU A 701 3.86 -64.10 -32.80
N LYS A 702 3.57 -62.95 -33.42
CA LYS A 702 2.51 -61.98 -33.10
C LYS A 702 1.12 -62.45 -33.55
N PRO A 703 0.09 -62.30 -32.69
CA PRO A 703 -1.23 -61.81 -33.10
C PRO A 703 -1.42 -60.36 -32.61
N GLY A 704 -2.44 -59.65 -33.08
CA GLY A 704 -2.71 -58.28 -32.65
C GLY A 704 -4.18 -57.91 -32.69
N GLY A 705 -4.50 -56.75 -32.10
CA GLY A 705 -5.77 -56.04 -32.27
C GLY A 705 -6.93 -56.54 -31.43
N THR A 706 -7.21 -55.84 -30.33
CA THR A 706 -8.59 -55.53 -29.89
C THR A 706 -8.55 -54.34 -28.93
N ASP A 707 -9.58 -53.51 -28.98
CA ASP A 707 -9.67 -52.28 -28.19
C ASP A 707 -9.86 -52.56 -26.69
N THR A 708 -9.38 -51.64 -25.85
CA THR A 708 -9.81 -51.51 -24.45
C THR A 708 -10.22 -50.07 -24.22
N GLU A 709 -11.43 -49.87 -23.71
CA GLU A 709 -12.09 -48.58 -23.72
C GLU A 709 -11.57 -47.62 -22.64
N LYS A 710 -11.84 -46.33 -22.88
CA LYS A 710 -11.68 -45.22 -21.94
C LYS A 710 -12.31 -45.57 -20.57
N PRO A 711 -11.64 -45.33 -19.43
CA PRO A 711 -12.28 -45.41 -18.12
C PRO A 711 -13.52 -44.51 -18.07
N GLY A 712 -14.68 -45.09 -17.79
CA GLY A 712 -15.94 -44.36 -17.64
C GLY A 712 -15.92 -43.45 -16.42
N GLY A 713 -16.57 -42.29 -16.51
CA GLY A 713 -16.82 -41.45 -15.34
C GLY A 713 -17.82 -42.13 -14.41
N THR A 714 -17.64 -41.96 -13.10
CA THR A 714 -18.63 -42.33 -12.09
C THR A 714 -19.63 -41.19 -11.92
N ASP A 715 -20.86 -41.38 -12.38
CA ASP A 715 -21.97 -40.50 -11.99
C ASP A 715 -22.21 -40.59 -10.48
N THR A 716 -22.36 -39.43 -9.83
CA THR A 716 -22.97 -39.31 -8.50
C THR A 716 -24.18 -38.39 -8.60
N GLU A 717 -25.29 -38.82 -8.01
CA GLU A 717 -26.63 -38.42 -8.44
C GLU A 717 -27.01 -36.99 -8.03
N LYS A 718 -27.69 -36.28 -8.94
CA LYS A 718 -28.44 -35.07 -8.61
C LYS A 718 -29.66 -35.45 -7.76
N PRO A 719 -29.90 -34.83 -6.59
CA PRO A 719 -31.10 -35.09 -5.80
C PRO A 719 -32.38 -34.87 -6.62
N GLY A 720 -33.18 -35.92 -6.75
CA GLY A 720 -34.44 -35.88 -7.49
C GLY A 720 -35.53 -35.17 -6.70
N GLY A 721 -36.32 -34.33 -7.38
CA GLY A 721 -37.52 -33.73 -6.78
C GLY A 721 -38.63 -34.77 -6.57
N THR A 722 -39.22 -34.79 -5.39
CA THR A 722 -40.47 -35.52 -5.11
C THR A 722 -41.66 -34.63 -5.44
N ASP A 723 -42.59 -35.12 -6.26
CA ASP A 723 -43.69 -34.33 -6.82
C ASP A 723 -45.03 -34.53 -6.08
N THR A 724 -45.95 -33.59 -6.26
CA THR A 724 -47.37 -33.59 -5.86
C THR A 724 -47.73 -33.69 -4.37
N GLU A 725 -48.39 -32.64 -3.85
CA GLU A 725 -49.86 -32.63 -3.81
C GLU A 725 -50.44 -31.20 -3.70
N LYS A 726 -51.74 -31.02 -3.98
CA LYS A 726 -52.43 -29.73 -3.92
C LYS A 726 -53.86 -29.82 -3.36
N PRO A 727 -54.04 -29.45 -2.08
CA PRO A 727 -55.23 -28.75 -1.58
C PRO A 727 -54.82 -27.38 -0.97
N GLY A 728 -55.66 -26.35 -0.92
CA GLY A 728 -57.00 -26.13 -1.47
C GLY A 728 -57.34 -24.65 -1.29
N GLY A 729 -58.24 -24.08 -2.10
CA GLY A 729 -58.57 -22.66 -2.02
C GLY A 729 -59.61 -22.34 -0.94
N THR A 730 -59.39 -21.26 -0.18
CA THR A 730 -60.41 -20.55 0.61
C THR A 730 -60.14 -19.05 0.53
N ASP A 731 -61.20 -18.26 0.34
CA ASP A 731 -61.12 -16.81 0.15
C ASP A 731 -60.79 -16.04 1.43
N THR A 732 -60.09 -14.91 1.29
CA THR A 732 -60.23 -13.77 2.22
C THR A 732 -60.10 -12.43 1.49
N GLU A 733 -61.26 -11.81 1.32
CA GLU A 733 -61.62 -10.42 0.96
C GLU A 733 -60.55 -9.38 0.58
N LYS A 734 -60.86 -8.66 -0.52
CA LYS A 734 -60.28 -7.35 -0.85
C LYS A 734 -61.17 -6.20 -0.34
N PRO A 735 -60.67 -5.40 0.60
CA PRO A 735 -60.68 -3.94 0.49
C PRO A 735 -59.24 -3.40 0.60
N GLY A 736 -58.91 -2.19 0.14
CA GLY A 736 -59.65 -1.14 -0.53
C GLY A 736 -58.72 0.07 -0.63
N GLY A 737 -58.65 0.76 -1.77
CA GLY A 737 -57.65 1.82 -1.96
C GLY A 737 -58.05 3.13 -1.27
N ALA A 738 -57.12 3.73 -0.52
CA ALA A 738 -57.20 5.12 -0.05
C ALA A 738 -55.79 5.74 0.04
N ASP A 739 -55.66 6.91 -0.57
CA ASP A 739 -54.77 8.04 -0.30
C ASP A 739 -53.32 7.82 0.20
N THR A 740 -52.37 8.21 -0.66
CA THR A 740 -50.98 8.50 -0.28
C THR A 740 -50.89 9.82 0.48
N GLU A 741 -50.87 9.78 1.81
CA GLU A 741 -50.45 10.96 2.59
C GLU A 741 -48.94 11.19 2.45
N LYS A 742 -48.57 12.47 2.34
CA LYS A 742 -47.20 12.94 2.15
C LYS A 742 -46.63 13.35 3.51
N PRO A 743 -45.44 12.88 3.93
CA PRO A 743 -44.80 13.38 5.15
C PRO A 743 -44.71 14.91 5.15
N GLY A 744 -45.24 15.53 6.19
CA GLY A 744 -45.34 16.98 6.30
C GLY A 744 -43.96 17.62 6.49
N GLY A 745 -43.69 18.70 5.76
CA GLY A 745 -42.54 19.56 6.06
C GLY A 745 -42.78 20.34 7.34
N THR A 746 -41.77 20.43 8.20
CA THR A 746 -41.77 21.33 9.36
C THR A 746 -41.51 22.77 8.90
N ASP A 747 -42.43 23.68 9.21
CA ASP A 747 -42.29 25.10 8.84
C ASP A 747 -41.08 25.73 9.55
N THR A 748 -40.20 26.37 8.76
CA THR A 748 -39.14 27.24 9.30
C THR A 748 -39.73 28.61 9.63
N GLU A 749 -40.02 28.88 10.91
CA GLU A 749 -40.38 30.23 11.34
C GLU A 749 -39.23 31.21 11.10
N LYS A 750 -39.52 32.36 10.47
CA LYS A 750 -38.61 33.50 10.44
C LYS A 750 -38.73 34.29 11.74
N PRO A 751 -37.62 34.62 12.43
CA PRO A 751 -37.59 35.75 13.34
C PRO A 751 -37.86 37.04 12.56
N GLY A 752 -38.90 37.79 12.96
CA GLY A 752 -39.18 39.11 12.41
C GLY A 752 -38.32 40.20 13.08
N GLU A 753 -38.04 41.29 12.36
CA GLU A 753 -37.46 42.50 12.95
C GLU A 753 -38.52 43.21 13.81
N GLU A 754 -38.20 43.55 15.07
CA GLU A 754 -38.84 44.71 15.72
C GLU A 754 -38.00 45.33 16.84
N GLY A 755 -38.07 46.66 16.94
CA GLY A 755 -38.07 47.37 18.23
C GLY A 755 -36.79 47.40 19.07
N SER A 756 -35.86 48.30 18.73
CA SER A 756 -34.74 48.64 19.63
C SER A 756 -35.20 49.23 20.97
N LYS A 757 -34.70 48.68 22.09
CA LYS A 757 -34.69 49.32 23.43
C LYS A 757 -33.64 48.70 24.35
N LEU A 758 -32.88 49.57 25.02
CA LEU A 758 -31.94 49.21 26.09
C LEU A 758 -32.68 48.85 27.39
N PRO A 759 -32.14 47.90 28.17
CA PRO A 759 -32.18 47.95 29.63
C PRO A 759 -30.79 48.25 30.22
N GLU A 760 -30.77 48.68 31.48
CA GLU A 760 -29.60 49.30 32.12
C GLU A 760 -28.69 48.31 32.88
N THR A 761 -27.53 48.82 33.29
CA THR A 761 -26.43 48.14 34.00
C THR A 761 -26.86 47.30 35.22
N GLY A 762 -26.54 46.00 35.20
CA GLY A 762 -26.66 45.08 36.33
C GLY A 762 -25.35 44.38 36.67
N LEU A 763 -24.31 45.12 37.09
CA LEU A 763 -23.01 44.57 37.46
C LEU A 763 -23.09 43.77 38.78
N SER A 764 -22.84 42.45 38.71
CA SER A 764 -22.56 41.63 39.89
C SER A 764 -21.04 41.46 40.07
N SER A 765 -20.55 41.73 41.28
CA SER A 765 -19.11 41.79 41.57
C SER A 765 -18.52 40.40 41.80
N GLY A 766 -17.75 39.87 40.84
CA GLY A 766 -17.23 38.49 40.93
C GLY A 766 -15.85 38.15 40.36
N MET A 767 -15.22 38.97 39.48
CA MET A 767 -13.99 38.55 38.78
C MET A 767 -12.99 39.66 38.43
N PHE A 768 -12.59 40.48 39.42
CA PHE A 768 -11.53 41.49 39.27
C PHE A 768 -10.58 41.56 40.48
N LEU A 769 -9.81 40.49 40.75
CA LEU A 769 -8.83 40.47 41.85
C LEU A 769 -7.55 39.63 41.66
N SER A 770 -7.24 39.18 40.43
CA SER A 770 -6.01 38.42 40.12
C SER A 770 -4.98 39.20 39.30
N TYR A 771 -5.41 40.04 38.35
CA TYR A 771 -4.51 40.73 37.41
C TYR A 771 -3.82 42.01 37.94
N ALA A 772 -4.11 42.44 39.18
CA ALA A 772 -3.52 43.65 39.76
C ALA A 772 -2.21 43.42 40.53
N LEU A 773 -1.81 42.16 40.80
CA LEU A 773 -0.70 41.86 41.71
C LEU A 773 0.67 41.67 41.05
N ILE A 774 0.71 41.25 39.77
CA ILE A 774 1.96 40.90 39.07
C ILE A 774 2.76 42.16 38.67
N SER A 775 2.07 43.22 38.24
CA SER A 775 2.70 44.48 37.77
C SER A 775 3.43 45.28 38.86
N LEU A 776 3.27 44.93 40.14
CA LEU A 776 3.97 45.58 41.26
C LEU A 776 5.24 44.85 41.72
N VAL A 777 5.42 43.56 41.38
CA VAL A 777 6.63 42.81 41.75
C VAL A 777 7.80 43.12 40.81
N GLY A 778 7.52 43.31 39.51
CA GLY A 778 8.56 43.59 38.50
C GLY A 778 9.39 44.86 38.75
N LEU A 779 8.81 45.89 39.38
CA LEU A 779 9.49 47.17 39.62
C LEU A 779 10.47 47.13 40.82
N ALA A 780 10.32 46.17 41.73
CA ALA A 780 11.17 46.03 42.91
C ALA A 780 12.50 45.31 42.61
N LEU A 781 12.52 44.37 41.67
CA LEU A 781 13.73 43.62 41.32
C LEU A 781 14.74 44.46 40.51
N VAL A 782 14.26 45.37 39.67
CA VAL A 782 15.10 46.28 38.86
C VAL A 782 15.85 47.32 39.71
N THR A 783 15.39 47.60 40.94
CA THR A 783 16.08 48.52 41.86
C THR A 783 17.12 47.83 42.76
N TYR A 784 17.10 46.50 42.90
CA TYR A 784 18.03 45.79 43.80
C TYR A 784 19.38 45.44 43.14
N SER A 785 19.40 45.16 41.83
CA SER A 785 20.59 44.71 41.10
C SER A 785 21.68 45.78 40.89
N ARG A 786 21.38 47.07 41.10
CA ARG A 786 22.35 48.18 40.94
C ARG A 786 23.23 48.46 42.17
N LYS A 787 23.21 47.61 43.21
CA LYS A 787 24.00 47.83 44.45
C LYS A 787 25.13 46.84 44.73
N PHE A 788 25.35 45.81 43.89
CA PHE A 788 26.38 44.79 44.08
C PHE A 788 27.44 44.74 42.96
N VAL A 789 27.92 45.92 42.51
CA VAL A 789 29.11 46.04 41.65
C VAL A 789 30.05 47.12 42.20
N LYS A 790 30.57 46.88 43.40
CA LYS A 790 31.74 47.53 44.05
C LYS A 790 32.01 46.79 45.35
N ILE A 791 33.29 46.58 45.69
CA ILE A 791 33.78 45.63 46.71
C ILE A 791 33.54 44.17 46.26
N ASN A 792 34.55 43.31 46.14
CA ASN A 792 35.97 43.64 46.04
C ASN A 792 36.26 44.32 44.68
N LYS A 793 37.44 44.83 44.31
CA LYS A 793 38.72 45.04 45.02
C LYS A 793 38.63 45.17 46.53
#